data_AF-A0A0D1AF20-F1
#
_entry.id   AF-A0A0D1AF20-F1
#
_cell.length_a   1.000
_cell.length_b   1.000
_cell.length_c   1.000
_cell.angle_alpha   90.00
_cell.angle_beta   90.00
_cell.angle_gamma   90.00
#
_symmetry.space_group_name_H-M   'P 1'
#
loop_
_entity.id
_entity.type
_entity.pdbx_description
1 polymer ?
#
loop_
_entity_poly.entity_id
_entity_poly.type
_entity_poly.pdbx_seq_one_letter_code
_entity_poly.pdbx_strand_id
1 'polypeptide(L)'
;MNIKRHKMRIIFIRIFSILLGLIFLSGGIFYFKYKDSLFLSMKNAKEKIAKIDNTTFIRTGATNIYDKDNSIINSINPFSYKYIELSNIPNNVQNAFISIEDKDYYNHNGYSIKGMSRAVLIILKSKGHTMQGGSTITQQLVKNVLLTNKQTMNRKFEELFISKGVEKKFSKKQILEYYLNNIYFANGAYGIETASNKYFSKPANKLTLSESAFLAAIPNNPSLYNPLTNYKNTIDRRNVILKSMLENDKITEPEYRKALEEKISIKLQKNKPIKDDFVTSFAIDNTVRYLMKLDDFQFKYKFNDNKEKKEYEKKFSEIYTEYDHKVRSGGYNIYTTIDSKAQKLLQNNVSSGLTDFDSVVQGAGVTIDNSTGKVTAIVGGRNPQDKFNRAFLSYRQPGSAIKPILAYAPALENGYFISSIVNDSAIPNGPANSDRSYRGNVNLRYALARSINTIPFKLLDDIGPNKALEYLYNMKFKKIAKEDNNPIAAVGGFTYGTSPVEMASAYASLANNGKFTDPDCLKSVKYKGINEIYHNENNTKQVYEKEIAYIITDVLKDVLDKPFGTGKNVKLSRHIAAGKTGTTDGSKDGWFCGYTPYYTTAIWVGADTPQSIGGLYGATYPGQIWKNYMDKLHESLPNKDFTRPKTVVNKYINPGDGSIANYNTGVSELFSQPILDRIEEIKRKKAAELEKRKESERQENAKKLLLAYEKAEYVSLESLEDINKLMENTKNSISLIKTTDKKQELERRFNKKYQELLPDKQKYEALFNIKKQEDEKAAETEKIKQNSIEIENRKNELENRTYELQQREENLRRMQEELDGKLKSAEELQRKNNIKNTTEDAAPKEKEKEKPNAESGV
;
A
#
# COMPACT_ATOMS: atom_id res chain seq x y z
N MET A 1 -16.12 -22.32 104.88
CA MET A 1 -15.19 -21.90 103.79
C MET A 1 -15.80 -20.92 102.78
N ASN A 2 -17.09 -21.00 102.41
CA ASN A 2 -17.68 -20.25 101.28
C ASN A 2 -17.57 -18.70 101.30
N ILE A 3 -17.66 -18.05 102.47
CA ILE A 3 -17.71 -16.58 102.57
C ILE A 3 -16.44 -15.91 101.98
N LYS A 4 -15.24 -16.47 102.20
CA LYS A 4 -14.00 -15.95 101.60
C LYS A 4 -14.01 -16.05 100.07
N ARG A 5 -14.48 -17.18 99.49
CA ARG A 5 -14.64 -17.33 98.03
C ARG A 5 -15.65 -16.33 97.46
N HIS A 6 -16.76 -16.06 98.16
CA HIS A 6 -17.76 -15.09 97.70
C HIS A 6 -17.24 -13.65 97.72
N LYS A 7 -16.59 -13.21 98.82
CA LYS A 7 -15.94 -11.88 98.87
C LYS A 7 -14.87 -11.70 97.79
N MET A 8 -14.02 -12.71 97.56
CA MET A 8 -13.03 -12.66 96.47
C MET A 8 -13.69 -12.56 95.08
N ARG A 9 -14.80 -13.28 94.83
CA ARG A 9 -15.55 -13.19 93.57
C ARG A 9 -16.16 -11.80 93.36
N ILE A 10 -16.68 -11.17 94.41
CA ILE A 10 -17.21 -9.79 94.35
C ILE A 10 -16.09 -8.76 94.09
N ILE A 11 -14.93 -8.92 94.75
CA ILE A 11 -13.75 -8.06 94.51
C ILE A 11 -13.26 -8.19 93.06
N PHE A 12 -13.15 -9.42 92.56
CA PHE A 12 -12.77 -9.70 91.17
C PHE A 12 -13.76 -9.07 90.17
N ILE A 13 -15.07 -9.23 90.40
CA ILE A 13 -16.11 -8.62 89.56
C ILE A 13 -16.00 -7.08 89.58
N ARG A 14 -15.81 -6.45 90.74
CA ARG A 14 -15.64 -4.99 90.84
C ARG A 14 -14.40 -4.51 90.09
N ILE A 15 -13.25 -5.16 90.26
CA ILE A 15 -12.01 -4.84 89.54
C ILE A 15 -12.19 -5.02 88.03
N PHE A 16 -12.86 -6.10 87.60
CA PHE A 16 -13.17 -6.36 86.19
C PHE A 16 -14.11 -5.30 85.61
N SER A 17 -15.17 -4.91 86.30
CA SER A 17 -16.07 -3.83 85.88
C SER A 17 -15.39 -2.46 85.82
N ILE A 18 -14.46 -2.15 86.73
CA ILE A 18 -13.65 -0.92 86.68
C ILE A 18 -12.71 -0.95 85.48
N LEU A 19 -12.01 -2.05 85.23
CA LEU A 19 -11.17 -2.23 84.04
C LEU A 19 -11.99 -2.11 82.74
N LEU A 20 -13.18 -2.71 82.70
CA LEU A 20 -14.09 -2.63 81.56
C LEU A 20 -14.58 -1.18 81.34
N GLY A 21 -14.94 -0.48 82.40
CA GLY A 21 -15.31 0.94 82.36
C GLY A 21 -14.17 1.84 81.86
N LEU A 22 -12.93 1.59 82.30
CA LEU A 22 -11.74 2.29 81.81
C LEU A 22 -11.46 1.98 80.32
N ILE A 23 -11.71 0.75 79.86
CA ILE A 23 -11.62 0.38 78.44
C ILE A 23 -12.68 1.11 77.62
N PHE A 24 -13.93 1.18 78.08
CA PHE A 24 -14.99 1.95 77.40
C PHE A 24 -14.70 3.46 77.40
N LEU A 25 -14.22 4.03 78.51
CA LEU A 25 -13.89 5.46 78.62
C LEU A 25 -12.71 5.83 77.70
N SER A 26 -11.63 5.05 77.72
CA SER A 26 -10.48 5.27 76.84
C SER A 26 -10.81 5.02 75.37
N GLY A 27 -11.65 4.04 75.05
CA GLY A 27 -12.21 3.81 73.72
C GLY A 27 -13.08 4.96 73.23
N GLY A 28 -13.91 5.54 74.11
CA GLY A 28 -14.73 6.72 73.83
C GLY A 28 -13.87 7.96 73.57
N ILE A 29 -12.89 8.24 74.43
CA ILE A 29 -11.93 9.34 74.24
C ILE A 29 -11.15 9.18 72.93
N PHE A 30 -10.69 7.96 72.61
CA PHE A 30 -10.04 7.66 71.35
C PHE A 30 -10.98 7.89 70.15
N TYR A 31 -12.24 7.44 70.23
CA TYR A 31 -13.23 7.66 69.18
C TYR A 31 -13.50 9.16 68.96
N PHE A 32 -13.82 9.93 70.01
CA PHE A 32 -14.06 11.37 69.86
C PHE A 32 -12.84 12.14 69.35
N LYS A 33 -11.62 11.71 69.70
CA LYS A 33 -10.35 12.31 69.20
C LYS A 33 -10.04 11.98 67.73
N TYR A 34 -10.54 10.85 67.21
CA TYR A 34 -10.17 10.35 65.87
C TYR A 34 -11.34 10.07 64.92
N LYS A 35 -12.60 10.33 65.29
CA LYS A 35 -13.82 10.03 64.50
C LYS A 35 -13.76 10.54 63.05
N ASP A 36 -13.37 11.79 62.86
CA ASP A 36 -13.37 12.43 61.54
C ASP A 36 -12.22 11.89 60.67
N SER A 37 -11.09 11.57 61.30
CA SER A 37 -9.96 10.86 60.68
C SER A 37 -10.35 9.43 60.26
N LEU A 38 -11.07 8.69 61.13
CA LEU A 38 -11.59 7.36 60.84
C LEU A 38 -12.58 7.38 59.66
N PHE A 39 -13.53 8.32 59.65
CA PHE A 39 -14.52 8.46 58.59
C PHE A 39 -13.86 8.80 57.24
N LEU A 40 -12.97 9.81 57.20
CA LEU A 40 -12.25 10.18 55.98
C LEU A 40 -11.37 9.02 55.47
N SER A 41 -10.65 8.35 56.37
CA SER A 41 -9.82 7.19 56.02
C SER A 41 -10.64 6.03 55.49
N MET A 42 -11.86 5.81 56.00
CA MET A 42 -12.78 4.79 55.50
C MET A 42 -13.32 5.15 54.10
N LYS A 43 -13.65 6.43 53.84
CA LYS A 43 -14.04 6.91 52.50
C LYS A 43 -12.90 6.72 51.49
N ASN A 44 -11.72 7.24 51.81
CA ASN A 44 -10.51 7.11 50.97
C ASN A 44 -10.18 5.64 50.69
N ALA A 45 -10.30 4.77 51.70
CA ALA A 45 -10.12 3.33 51.53
C ALA A 45 -11.14 2.73 50.56
N LYS A 46 -12.43 3.06 50.67
CA LYS A 46 -13.49 2.56 49.76
C LYS A 46 -13.21 2.92 48.30
N GLU A 47 -12.83 4.17 48.04
CA GLU A 47 -12.49 4.66 46.70
C GLU A 47 -11.24 3.98 46.13
N LYS A 48 -10.22 3.75 46.95
CA LYS A 48 -9.02 2.98 46.55
C LYS A 48 -9.36 1.52 46.26
N ILE A 49 -10.06 0.83 47.18
CA ILE A 49 -10.46 -0.58 47.04
C ILE A 49 -11.25 -0.83 45.75
N ALA A 50 -12.13 0.10 45.35
CA ALA A 50 -12.88 0.00 44.10
C ALA A 50 -11.95 -0.18 42.88
N LYS A 51 -10.84 0.58 42.83
CA LYS A 51 -9.86 0.58 41.73
C LYS A 51 -8.83 -0.56 41.77
N ILE A 52 -8.79 -1.38 42.84
CA ILE A 52 -7.82 -2.49 42.93
C ILE A 52 -8.25 -3.65 42.02
N ASP A 53 -7.37 -4.04 41.11
CA ASP A 53 -7.47 -5.18 40.19
C ASP A 53 -6.27 -6.14 40.36
N ASN A 54 -6.20 -7.18 39.52
CA ASN A 54 -5.11 -8.17 39.55
C ASN A 54 -3.74 -7.59 39.12
N THR A 55 -3.70 -6.41 38.47
CA THR A 55 -2.47 -5.75 38.00
C THR A 55 -1.93 -4.69 38.96
N THR A 56 -2.75 -4.27 39.92
CA THR A 56 -2.49 -3.15 40.86
C THR A 56 -1.23 -3.37 41.67
N PHE A 57 -0.99 -4.61 42.12
CA PHE A 57 0.19 -4.99 42.88
C PHE A 57 1.35 -5.49 42.00
N ILE A 58 1.24 -5.46 40.68
CA ILE A 58 2.33 -5.82 39.77
C ILE A 58 3.06 -4.54 39.36
N ARG A 59 4.35 -4.43 39.73
CA ARG A 59 5.22 -3.32 39.32
C ARG A 59 5.58 -3.45 37.84
N THR A 60 6.00 -2.37 37.20
CA THR A 60 6.57 -2.41 35.85
C THR A 60 7.88 -3.19 35.86
N GLY A 61 7.91 -4.32 35.15
CA GLY A 61 9.08 -5.18 34.97
C GLY A 61 10.10 -4.61 33.99
N ALA A 62 10.97 -5.49 33.49
CA ALA A 62 11.59 -5.28 32.19
C ALA A 62 10.52 -5.09 31.09
N THR A 63 10.90 -4.50 29.95
CA THR A 63 10.14 -4.68 28.70
C THR A 63 10.84 -5.77 27.88
N ASN A 64 10.18 -6.91 27.71
CA ASN A 64 10.73 -8.10 27.06
C ASN A 64 10.20 -8.21 25.63
N ILE A 65 11.07 -8.58 24.69
CA ILE A 65 10.75 -8.75 23.28
C ILE A 65 11.03 -10.21 22.91
N TYR A 66 10.02 -10.89 22.36
CA TYR A 66 10.03 -12.32 22.06
C TYR A 66 9.91 -12.58 20.56
N ASP A 67 10.56 -13.63 20.09
CA ASP A 67 10.42 -14.13 18.71
C ASP A 67 9.13 -14.91 18.49
N LYS A 68 8.90 -15.37 17.26
CA LYS A 68 7.68 -16.11 16.88
C LYS A 68 7.45 -17.39 17.69
N ASP A 69 8.53 -17.99 18.21
CA ASP A 69 8.55 -19.23 19.00
C ASP A 69 8.53 -18.94 20.52
N ASN A 70 8.29 -17.67 20.90
CA ASN A 70 8.24 -17.13 22.26
C ASN A 70 9.58 -17.18 23.01
N SER A 71 10.73 -17.24 22.31
CA SER A 71 12.05 -17.08 22.92
C SER A 71 12.40 -15.60 23.09
N ILE A 72 13.02 -15.21 24.20
CA ILE A 72 13.42 -13.82 24.43
C ILE A 72 14.54 -13.44 23.47
N ILE A 73 14.29 -12.44 22.63
CA ILE A 73 15.30 -11.77 21.80
C ILE A 73 16.08 -10.78 22.68
N ASN A 74 15.38 -9.94 23.43
CA ASN A 74 15.97 -8.89 24.25
C ASN A 74 15.07 -8.46 25.43
N SER A 75 15.67 -7.83 26.43
CA SER A 75 14.97 -7.27 27.60
C SER A 75 15.52 -5.88 27.92
N ILE A 76 14.65 -4.87 27.83
CA ILE A 76 14.92 -3.47 28.22
C ILE A 76 14.70 -3.35 29.73
N ASN A 77 15.58 -2.65 30.43
CA ASN A 77 15.59 -2.57 31.91
C ASN A 77 15.51 -3.93 32.62
N PRO A 78 16.34 -4.94 32.26
CA PRO A 78 16.23 -6.32 32.79
C PRO A 78 16.48 -6.44 34.30
N PHE A 79 17.01 -5.39 34.93
CA PHE A 79 17.32 -5.32 36.35
C PHE A 79 16.36 -4.42 37.15
N SER A 80 15.31 -3.83 36.54
CA SER A 80 14.33 -3.00 37.26
C SER A 80 13.50 -3.85 38.22
N TYR A 81 12.93 -4.93 37.70
CA TYR A 81 12.00 -5.81 38.39
C TYR A 81 11.69 -7.07 37.58
N LYS A 82 11.63 -8.22 38.27
CA LYS A 82 11.09 -9.47 37.71
C LYS A 82 10.05 -10.06 38.67
N TYR A 83 8.80 -10.15 38.19
CA TYR A 83 7.72 -10.84 38.89
C TYR A 83 7.91 -12.36 38.77
N ILE A 84 7.63 -13.11 39.86
CA ILE A 84 7.46 -14.56 39.81
C ILE A 84 6.25 -14.99 40.64
N GLU A 85 5.54 -16.01 40.15
CA GLU A 85 4.46 -16.67 40.89
C GLU A 85 4.96 -17.32 42.21
N LEU A 86 4.07 -17.45 43.19
CA LEU A 86 4.36 -18.08 44.49
C LEU A 86 4.76 -19.56 44.33
N SER A 87 4.26 -20.22 43.28
CA SER A 87 4.66 -21.56 42.83
C SER A 87 6.18 -21.70 42.63
N ASN A 88 6.85 -20.61 42.25
CA ASN A 88 8.27 -20.52 41.95
C ASN A 88 9.09 -19.89 43.10
N ILE A 89 8.45 -19.49 44.20
CA ILE A 89 9.12 -18.95 45.40
C ILE A 89 9.28 -20.08 46.43
N PRO A 90 10.50 -20.44 46.88
CA PRO A 90 10.69 -21.53 47.84
C PRO A 90 9.86 -21.36 49.12
N ASN A 91 9.34 -22.48 49.63
CA ASN A 91 8.69 -22.52 50.94
C ASN A 91 9.57 -21.94 52.05
N ASN A 92 10.90 -22.06 51.96
CA ASN A 92 11.84 -21.45 52.91
C ASN A 92 11.77 -19.91 52.94
N VAL A 93 11.60 -19.26 51.77
CA VAL A 93 11.37 -17.80 51.70
C VAL A 93 10.02 -17.46 52.31
N GLN A 94 8.96 -18.17 51.90
CA GLN A 94 7.60 -17.93 52.39
C GLN A 94 7.53 -18.06 53.92
N ASN A 95 8.09 -19.15 54.45
CA ASN A 95 8.17 -19.43 55.88
C ASN A 95 9.05 -18.43 56.65
N ALA A 96 10.16 -17.94 56.08
CA ALA A 96 11.01 -16.95 56.72
C ALA A 96 10.25 -15.64 56.96
N PHE A 97 9.57 -15.12 55.93
CA PHE A 97 8.76 -13.91 56.03
C PHE A 97 7.55 -14.07 56.95
N ILE A 98 6.81 -15.19 56.84
CA ILE A 98 5.68 -15.47 57.74
C ILE A 98 6.15 -15.55 59.19
N SER A 99 7.26 -16.25 59.48
CA SER A 99 7.74 -16.43 60.87
C SER A 99 8.09 -15.10 61.55
N ILE A 100 8.81 -14.20 60.84
CA ILE A 100 9.35 -12.98 61.45
C ILE A 100 8.43 -11.76 61.36
N GLU A 101 7.66 -11.59 60.28
CA GLU A 101 6.78 -10.42 60.11
C GLU A 101 5.34 -10.70 60.56
N ASP A 102 4.81 -11.92 60.38
CA ASP A 102 3.37 -12.19 60.59
C ASP A 102 3.04 -13.66 60.89
N LYS A 103 3.45 -14.17 62.05
CA LYS A 103 3.30 -15.59 62.39
C LYS A 103 1.86 -16.13 62.41
N ASP A 104 0.88 -15.25 62.56
CA ASP A 104 -0.55 -15.57 62.55
C ASP A 104 -1.18 -15.39 61.14
N TYR A 105 -0.38 -15.20 60.07
CA TYR A 105 -0.80 -14.72 58.74
C TYR A 105 -2.07 -15.38 58.16
N TYR A 106 -2.13 -16.71 58.15
CA TYR A 106 -3.28 -17.43 57.58
C TYR A 106 -4.57 -17.34 58.42
N ASN A 107 -4.49 -16.86 59.67
CA ASN A 107 -5.57 -16.90 60.66
C ASN A 107 -6.26 -15.54 60.91
N HIS A 108 -5.82 -14.46 60.26
CA HIS A 108 -6.38 -13.11 60.44
C HIS A 108 -7.02 -12.58 59.14
N ASN A 109 -7.92 -11.61 59.26
CA ASN A 109 -8.58 -10.94 58.12
C ASN A 109 -8.10 -9.48 57.97
N GLY A 110 -6.95 -9.31 57.34
CA GLY A 110 -6.29 -8.03 57.03
C GLY A 110 -5.39 -7.46 58.13
N TYR A 111 -5.77 -7.60 59.40
CA TYR A 111 -5.00 -7.12 60.56
C TYR A 111 -5.04 -8.13 61.71
N SER A 112 -3.96 -8.21 62.51
CA SER A 112 -3.83 -9.14 63.63
C SER A 112 -4.02 -8.43 64.97
N ILE A 113 -5.14 -8.70 65.65
CA ILE A 113 -5.42 -8.15 67.00
C ILE A 113 -4.34 -8.62 67.99
N LYS A 114 -3.94 -9.89 67.94
CA LYS A 114 -2.85 -10.45 68.76
C LYS A 114 -1.53 -9.71 68.52
N GLY A 115 -1.23 -9.34 67.27
CA GLY A 115 -0.05 -8.56 66.91
C GLY A 115 -0.11 -7.13 67.44
N MET A 116 -1.24 -6.45 67.27
CA MET A 116 -1.45 -5.09 67.76
C MET A 116 -1.35 -4.99 69.28
N SER A 117 -2.02 -5.88 70.03
CA SER A 117 -1.93 -5.93 71.50
C SER A 117 -0.50 -6.21 71.98
N ARG A 118 0.23 -7.10 71.29
CA ARG A 118 1.65 -7.38 71.59
C ARG A 118 2.53 -6.15 71.38
N ALA A 119 2.34 -5.41 70.29
CA ALA A 119 3.08 -4.19 70.02
C ALA A 119 2.84 -3.10 71.06
N VAL A 120 1.59 -2.91 71.52
CA VAL A 120 1.26 -1.98 72.62
C VAL A 120 1.98 -2.38 73.91
N LEU A 121 1.99 -3.67 74.26
CA LEU A 121 2.72 -4.16 75.45
C LEU A 121 4.25 -3.98 75.32
N ILE A 122 4.81 -4.09 74.12
CA ILE A 122 6.23 -3.84 73.86
C ILE A 122 6.56 -2.35 74.03
N ILE A 123 5.76 -1.45 73.45
CA ILE A 123 5.92 0.01 73.58
C ILE A 123 5.89 0.44 75.06
N LEU A 124 4.94 -0.10 75.83
CA LEU A 124 4.82 0.17 77.27
C LEU A 124 6.04 -0.34 78.05
N LYS A 125 6.50 -1.57 77.78
CA LYS A 125 7.68 -2.15 78.46
C LYS A 125 8.99 -1.47 78.07
N SER A 126 9.13 -0.96 76.85
CA SER A 126 10.34 -0.27 76.37
C SER A 126 10.37 1.23 76.70
N LYS A 127 9.45 1.74 77.54
CA LYS A 127 9.27 3.18 77.84
C LYS A 127 9.13 4.04 76.57
N GLY A 128 8.56 3.47 75.50
CA GLY A 128 8.39 4.14 74.21
C GLY A 128 9.61 4.09 73.27
N HIS A 129 10.76 3.55 73.69
CA HIS A 129 11.98 3.53 72.87
C HIS A 129 11.94 2.55 71.67
N THR A 130 10.90 1.73 71.52
CA THR A 130 10.71 0.84 70.37
C THR A 130 9.29 0.96 69.77
N MET A 131 9.19 1.08 68.44
CA MET A 131 7.94 1.37 67.72
C MET A 131 7.60 0.38 66.59
N GLN A 132 7.95 -0.90 66.73
CA GLN A 132 7.82 -1.90 65.65
C GLN A 132 7.28 -3.26 66.17
N GLY A 133 6.68 -4.07 65.28
CA GLY A 133 6.28 -5.46 65.58
C GLY A 133 4.78 -5.78 65.67
N GLY A 134 3.90 -4.99 65.05
CA GLY A 134 2.44 -5.20 65.12
C GLY A 134 1.64 -4.99 63.83
N SER A 135 2.26 -5.13 62.65
CA SER A 135 1.58 -4.93 61.34
C SER A 135 1.72 -6.17 60.46
N THR A 136 0.61 -6.59 59.84
CA THR A 136 0.52 -7.83 59.03
C THR A 136 1.23 -7.72 57.68
N ILE A 137 1.51 -8.85 57.04
CA ILE A 137 2.01 -8.92 55.65
C ILE A 137 1.12 -8.11 54.70
N THR A 138 -0.20 -8.22 54.85
CA THR A 138 -1.19 -7.49 54.04
C THR A 138 -1.12 -5.98 54.28
N GLN A 139 -0.99 -5.55 55.54
CA GLN A 139 -0.77 -4.15 55.90
C GLN A 139 0.54 -3.60 55.31
N GLN A 140 1.59 -4.40 55.25
CA GLN A 140 2.86 -4.01 54.65
C GLN A 140 2.78 -3.90 53.12
N LEU A 141 2.09 -4.82 52.44
CA LEU A 141 1.80 -4.71 51.00
C LEU A 141 1.02 -3.41 50.68
N VAL A 142 -0.08 -3.17 51.41
CA VAL A 142 -0.92 -1.97 51.25
C VAL A 142 -0.12 -0.69 51.51
N LYS A 143 0.68 -0.65 52.57
CA LYS A 143 1.61 0.46 52.88
C LYS A 143 2.58 0.73 51.75
N ASN A 144 3.17 -0.31 51.17
CA ASN A 144 4.24 -0.20 50.16
C ASN A 144 3.75 0.18 48.75
N VAL A 145 2.46 -0.04 48.43
CA VAL A 145 1.93 0.12 47.05
C VAL A 145 0.81 1.16 46.94
N LEU A 146 -0.04 1.35 47.97
CA LEU A 146 -1.28 2.13 47.87
C LEU A 146 -1.32 3.39 48.75
N LEU A 147 -0.25 3.65 49.51
CA LEU A 147 -0.17 4.71 50.51
C LEU A 147 1.15 5.49 50.40
N THR A 148 1.16 6.72 50.91
CA THR A 148 2.39 7.53 50.99
C THR A 148 3.21 7.16 52.22
N ASN A 149 4.51 7.42 52.22
CA ASN A 149 5.40 7.07 53.35
C ASN A 149 5.22 7.95 54.61
N LYS A 150 4.27 8.91 54.64
CA LYS A 150 4.06 9.83 55.78
C LYS A 150 3.49 9.07 57.00
N GLN A 151 4.18 9.10 58.14
CA GLN A 151 3.75 8.37 59.35
C GLN A 151 2.63 9.08 60.13
N THR A 152 1.43 9.21 59.55
CA THR A 152 0.25 9.79 60.21
C THR A 152 -0.75 8.71 60.66
N MET A 153 -1.61 9.05 61.63
CA MET A 153 -2.68 8.13 62.09
C MET A 153 -3.75 7.92 61.01
N ASN A 154 -4.11 8.96 60.23
CA ASN A 154 -5.02 8.84 59.09
C ASN A 154 -4.51 7.76 58.11
N ARG A 155 -3.21 7.78 57.77
CA ARG A 155 -2.61 6.74 56.92
C ARG A 155 -2.71 5.36 57.56
N LYS A 156 -2.54 5.22 58.88
CA LYS A 156 -2.62 3.92 59.57
C LYS A 156 -4.06 3.38 59.63
N PHE A 157 -5.08 4.25 59.68
CA PHE A 157 -6.48 3.85 59.50
C PHE A 157 -6.78 3.44 58.06
N GLU A 158 -6.33 4.21 57.05
CA GLU A 158 -6.42 3.79 55.63
C GLU A 158 -5.76 2.42 55.40
N GLU A 159 -4.55 2.20 55.95
CA GLU A 159 -3.82 0.94 55.87
C GLU A 159 -4.64 -0.25 56.40
N LEU A 160 -5.34 -0.08 57.54
CA LEU A 160 -6.19 -1.11 58.14
C LEU A 160 -7.46 -1.36 57.31
N PHE A 161 -8.15 -0.32 56.85
CA PHE A 161 -9.36 -0.45 56.03
C PHE A 161 -9.07 -1.06 54.66
N ILE A 162 -8.03 -0.60 53.96
CA ILE A 162 -7.62 -1.13 52.66
C ILE A 162 -7.15 -2.58 52.79
N SER A 163 -6.40 -2.94 53.84
CA SER A 163 -5.98 -4.34 54.06
C SER A 163 -7.18 -5.28 54.20
N LYS A 164 -8.22 -4.88 54.94
CA LYS A 164 -9.48 -5.64 55.05
C LYS A 164 -10.25 -5.72 53.72
N GLY A 165 -10.08 -4.74 52.83
CA GLY A 165 -10.62 -4.77 51.46
C GLY A 165 -9.83 -5.70 50.53
N VAL A 166 -8.50 -5.72 50.65
CA VAL A 166 -7.59 -6.57 49.87
C VAL A 166 -7.84 -8.05 50.18
N GLU A 167 -7.99 -8.44 51.45
CA GLU A 167 -8.30 -9.83 51.81
C GLU A 167 -9.74 -10.28 51.45
N LYS A 168 -10.61 -9.35 51.00
CA LYS A 168 -11.90 -9.69 50.37
C LYS A 168 -11.81 -9.89 48.86
N LYS A 169 -10.76 -9.37 48.20
CA LYS A 169 -10.53 -9.49 46.75
C LYS A 169 -9.53 -10.58 46.38
N PHE A 170 -8.59 -10.91 47.27
CA PHE A 170 -7.47 -11.80 46.99
C PHE A 170 -7.26 -12.84 48.09
N SER A 171 -6.88 -14.05 47.69
CA SER A 171 -6.49 -15.11 48.62
C SER A 171 -5.17 -14.81 49.34
N LYS A 172 -4.94 -15.46 50.49
CA LYS A 172 -3.65 -15.39 51.21
C LYS A 172 -2.46 -15.77 50.34
N LYS A 173 -2.60 -16.69 49.38
CA LYS A 173 -1.53 -17.03 48.44
C LYS A 173 -1.20 -15.86 47.52
N GLN A 174 -2.21 -15.25 46.87
CA GLN A 174 -1.99 -14.07 46.01
C GLN A 174 -1.43 -12.88 46.78
N ILE A 175 -1.87 -12.63 48.02
CA ILE A 175 -1.37 -11.52 48.84
C ILE A 175 0.08 -11.76 49.25
N LEU A 176 0.46 -12.99 49.60
CA LEU A 176 1.85 -13.35 49.88
C LEU A 176 2.72 -13.24 48.63
N GLU A 177 2.22 -13.65 47.47
CA GLU A 177 2.87 -13.47 46.17
C GLU A 177 3.13 -12.00 45.87
N TYR A 178 2.09 -11.15 45.93
CA TYR A 178 2.19 -9.71 45.74
C TYR A 178 3.14 -9.06 46.76
N TYR A 179 3.14 -9.50 48.02
CA TYR A 179 4.06 -9.01 49.05
C TYR A 179 5.51 -9.35 48.72
N LEU A 180 5.83 -10.63 48.49
CA LEU A 180 7.17 -11.10 48.15
C LEU A 180 7.69 -10.53 46.83
N ASN A 181 6.79 -10.08 45.94
CA ASN A 181 7.10 -9.33 44.73
C ASN A 181 7.10 -7.79 44.90
N ASN A 182 6.77 -7.20 46.07
CA ASN A 182 6.82 -5.73 46.27
C ASN A 182 7.81 -5.25 47.33
N ILE A 183 8.26 -6.14 48.21
CA ILE A 183 9.27 -5.89 49.23
C ILE A 183 10.53 -5.24 48.65
N TYR A 184 11.10 -4.28 49.39
CA TYR A 184 12.40 -3.67 49.10
C TYR A 184 13.53 -4.39 49.84
N PHE A 185 14.51 -4.89 49.09
CA PHE A 185 15.68 -5.64 49.58
C PHE A 185 16.96 -4.79 49.51
N ALA A 186 16.87 -3.47 49.73
CA ALA A 186 17.95 -2.49 49.57
C ALA A 186 18.53 -2.39 48.14
N ASN A 187 19.42 -1.41 47.92
CA ASN A 187 20.20 -1.24 46.68
C ASN A 187 19.39 -1.29 45.35
N GLY A 188 18.16 -0.79 45.35
CA GLY A 188 17.25 -0.82 44.20
C GLY A 188 16.56 -2.17 43.93
N ALA A 189 16.84 -3.24 44.69
CA ALA A 189 16.19 -4.53 44.51
C ALA A 189 14.76 -4.53 45.08
N TYR A 190 13.76 -4.69 44.22
CA TYR A 190 12.37 -4.91 44.61
C TYR A 190 11.88 -6.28 44.15
N GLY A 191 11.24 -7.04 45.04
CA GLY A 191 10.81 -8.42 44.78
C GLY A 191 11.92 -9.45 44.96
N ILE A 192 11.56 -10.65 45.44
CA ILE A 192 12.51 -11.70 45.85
C ILE A 192 13.39 -12.21 44.69
N GLU A 193 12.84 -12.36 43.49
CA GLU A 193 13.59 -12.80 42.31
C GLU A 193 14.66 -11.77 41.91
N THR A 194 14.31 -10.49 41.90
CA THR A 194 15.25 -9.39 41.67
C THR A 194 16.36 -9.39 42.72
N ALA A 195 16.03 -9.62 43.99
CA ALA A 195 16.99 -9.67 45.08
C ALA A 195 17.94 -10.90 44.98
N SER A 196 17.40 -12.08 44.68
CA SER A 196 18.17 -13.32 44.51
C SER A 196 19.18 -13.20 43.36
N ASN A 197 18.73 -12.68 42.20
CA ASN A 197 19.63 -12.46 41.07
C ASN A 197 20.67 -11.35 41.39
N LYS A 198 20.27 -10.25 42.04
CA LYS A 198 21.19 -9.17 42.38
C LYS A 198 22.30 -9.59 43.35
N TYR A 199 21.95 -10.32 44.42
CA TYR A 199 22.89 -10.64 45.50
C TYR A 199 23.59 -11.99 45.34
N PHE A 200 23.00 -12.96 44.66
CA PHE A 200 23.56 -14.31 44.52
C PHE A 200 23.74 -14.78 43.07
N SER A 201 23.36 -13.96 42.08
CA SER A 201 23.44 -14.27 40.65
C SER A 201 22.72 -15.58 40.26
N LYS A 202 21.58 -15.88 40.93
CA LYS A 202 20.75 -17.08 40.68
C LYS A 202 19.25 -16.81 40.91
N PRO A 203 18.34 -17.56 40.27
CA PRO A 203 16.90 -17.44 40.49
C PRO A 203 16.49 -17.85 41.92
N ALA A 204 15.39 -17.28 42.40
CA ALA A 204 14.89 -17.49 43.77
C ALA A 204 14.59 -18.96 44.06
N ASN A 205 14.17 -19.76 43.07
CA ASN A 205 13.94 -21.20 43.23
C ASN A 205 15.22 -22.04 43.49
N LYS A 206 16.41 -21.41 43.54
CA LYS A 206 17.69 -22.00 43.95
C LYS A 206 18.28 -21.38 45.22
N LEU A 207 17.49 -20.63 46.00
CA LEU A 207 17.87 -20.15 47.33
C LEU A 207 17.94 -21.30 48.34
N THR A 208 18.97 -21.30 49.18
CA THR A 208 19.06 -22.17 50.36
C THR A 208 18.16 -21.67 51.48
N LEU A 209 18.07 -22.43 52.57
CA LEU A 209 17.41 -21.96 53.81
C LEU A 209 18.12 -20.73 54.39
N SER A 210 19.45 -20.72 54.42
CA SER A 210 20.22 -19.60 54.99
C SER A 210 20.10 -18.34 54.14
N GLU A 211 20.19 -18.45 52.82
CA GLU A 211 19.98 -17.33 51.89
C GLU A 211 18.54 -16.80 51.93
N SER A 212 17.54 -17.69 52.09
CA SER A 212 16.14 -17.29 52.26
C SER A 212 15.95 -16.42 53.51
N ALA A 213 16.51 -16.83 54.64
CA ALA A 213 16.50 -16.04 55.88
C ALA A 213 17.36 -14.77 55.79
N PHE A 214 18.45 -14.78 55.01
CA PHE A 214 19.31 -13.63 54.77
C PHE A 214 18.62 -12.56 53.94
N LEU A 215 17.90 -12.94 52.87
CA LEU A 215 17.08 -11.98 52.12
C LEU A 215 15.90 -11.47 52.96
N ALA A 216 15.28 -12.31 53.80
CA ALA A 216 14.23 -11.89 54.72
C ALA A 216 14.72 -10.95 55.85
N ALA A 217 16.03 -10.84 56.09
CA ALA A 217 16.59 -9.91 57.07
C ALA A 217 16.50 -8.43 56.64
N ILE A 218 16.67 -8.17 55.34
CA ILE A 218 16.84 -6.83 54.77
C ILE A 218 15.59 -5.93 54.92
N PRO A 219 14.36 -6.38 54.58
CA PRO A 219 13.18 -5.51 54.42
C PRO A 219 12.72 -4.76 55.66
N ASN A 220 13.03 -5.30 56.84
CA ASN A 220 12.58 -4.76 58.11
C ASN A 220 13.20 -3.37 58.40
N ASN A 221 14.44 -3.16 57.96
CA ASN A 221 15.12 -1.87 57.87
C ASN A 221 16.22 -1.95 56.79
N PRO A 222 15.92 -1.64 55.52
CA PRO A 222 16.84 -1.86 54.39
C PRO A 222 18.13 -1.05 54.43
N SER A 223 18.23 -0.01 55.26
CA SER A 223 19.48 0.73 55.49
C SER A 223 20.35 0.03 56.52
N LEU A 224 19.78 -0.34 57.68
CA LEU A 224 20.49 -1.02 58.77
C LEU A 224 20.94 -2.44 58.39
N TYR A 225 20.15 -3.11 57.56
CA TYR A 225 20.38 -4.48 57.08
C TYR A 225 20.74 -4.51 55.59
N ASN A 226 21.36 -3.44 55.06
CA ASN A 226 21.90 -3.45 53.71
C ASN A 226 23.05 -4.47 53.62
N PRO A 227 22.96 -5.54 52.81
CA PRO A 227 23.97 -6.60 52.79
C PRO A 227 25.33 -6.15 52.22
N LEU A 228 25.38 -5.01 51.51
CA LEU A 228 26.61 -4.48 50.90
C LEU A 228 27.42 -3.56 51.82
N THR A 229 26.75 -2.88 52.76
CA THR A 229 27.40 -1.93 53.69
C THR A 229 27.34 -2.38 55.14
N ASN A 230 26.34 -3.19 55.50
CA ASN A 230 26.01 -3.64 56.86
C ASN A 230 25.87 -5.18 56.90
N TYR A 231 26.82 -5.88 56.29
CA TYR A 231 26.79 -7.34 56.13
C TYR A 231 26.61 -8.09 57.47
N LYS A 232 27.36 -7.70 58.52
CA LYS A 232 27.25 -8.32 59.85
C LYS A 232 25.83 -8.21 60.43
N ASN A 233 25.24 -7.02 60.43
CA ASN A 233 23.87 -6.80 60.91
C ASN A 233 22.86 -7.70 60.17
N THR A 234 23.10 -7.94 58.87
CA THR A 234 22.28 -8.79 58.02
C THR A 234 22.41 -10.27 58.39
N ILE A 235 23.62 -10.74 58.71
CA ILE A 235 23.88 -12.09 59.26
C ILE A 235 23.27 -12.26 60.67
N ASP A 236 23.43 -11.27 61.55
CA ASP A 236 22.87 -11.34 62.91
C ASP A 236 21.33 -11.39 62.86
N ARG A 237 20.70 -10.62 61.96
CA ARG A 237 19.24 -10.65 61.72
C ARG A 237 18.79 -11.93 61.00
N ARG A 238 19.58 -12.50 60.07
CA ARG A 238 19.36 -13.84 59.49
C ARG A 238 19.24 -14.90 60.59
N ASN A 239 20.16 -14.88 61.57
CA ASN A 239 20.19 -15.87 62.65
C ASN A 239 18.91 -15.79 63.52
N VAL A 240 18.43 -14.57 63.81
CA VAL A 240 17.13 -14.35 64.50
C VAL A 240 15.95 -14.89 63.68
N ILE A 241 15.97 -14.74 62.36
CA ILE A 241 14.92 -15.28 61.48
C ILE A 241 14.95 -16.80 61.45
N LEU A 242 16.12 -17.43 61.31
CA LEU A 242 16.28 -18.88 61.39
C LEU A 242 15.77 -19.43 62.74
N LYS A 243 16.07 -18.75 63.85
CA LYS A 243 15.57 -19.15 65.17
C LYS A 243 14.04 -19.00 65.27
N SER A 244 13.47 -17.94 64.70
CA SER A 244 12.02 -17.76 64.61
C SER A 244 11.33 -18.79 63.70
N MET A 245 11.98 -19.27 62.64
CA MET A 245 11.45 -20.36 61.81
C MET A 245 11.41 -21.70 62.57
N LEU A 246 12.43 -21.98 63.38
CA LEU A 246 12.46 -23.13 64.28
C LEU A 246 11.36 -23.04 65.35
N GLU A 247 11.23 -21.88 66.02
CA GLU A 247 10.21 -21.63 67.07
C GLU A 247 8.76 -21.58 66.57
N ASN A 248 8.54 -21.53 65.26
CA ASN A 248 7.22 -21.60 64.63
C ASN A 248 7.00 -22.94 63.90
N ASP A 249 7.82 -23.97 64.12
CA ASP A 249 7.72 -25.29 63.47
C ASP A 249 7.74 -25.21 61.94
N LYS A 250 8.73 -24.48 61.38
CA LYS A 250 8.92 -24.30 59.93
C LYS A 250 10.20 -24.93 59.39
N ILE A 251 11.14 -25.28 60.27
CA ILE A 251 12.38 -26.01 60.02
C ILE A 251 12.72 -26.87 61.24
N THR A 252 13.49 -27.92 61.04
CA THR A 252 14.00 -28.80 62.11
C THR A 252 15.30 -28.26 62.73
N GLU A 253 15.66 -28.74 63.92
CA GLU A 253 16.92 -28.38 64.61
C GLU A 253 18.19 -28.70 63.77
N PRO A 254 18.30 -29.82 63.02
CA PRO A 254 19.42 -30.04 62.11
C PRO A 254 19.49 -29.05 60.94
N GLU A 255 18.34 -28.68 60.36
CA GLU A 255 18.28 -27.68 59.28
C GLU A 255 18.66 -26.28 59.79
N TYR A 256 18.20 -25.92 61.00
CA TYR A 256 18.57 -24.68 61.69
C TYR A 256 20.10 -24.58 61.86
N ARG A 257 20.76 -25.63 62.40
CA ARG A 257 22.22 -25.67 62.59
C ARG A 257 22.97 -25.56 61.26
N LYS A 258 22.60 -26.38 60.27
CA LYS A 258 23.18 -26.35 58.93
C LYS A 258 23.05 -24.98 58.25
N ALA A 259 21.94 -24.27 58.46
CA ALA A 259 21.72 -22.94 57.92
C ALA A 259 22.51 -21.83 58.66
N LEU A 260 22.84 -22.00 59.94
CA LEU A 260 23.73 -21.07 60.66
C LEU A 260 25.18 -21.15 60.14
N GLU A 261 25.67 -22.37 59.94
CA GLU A 261 27.03 -22.70 59.45
C GLU A 261 27.26 -22.28 58.00
N GLU A 262 26.18 -22.13 57.21
CA GLU A 262 26.26 -21.74 55.81
C GLU A 262 26.87 -20.34 55.61
N LYS A 263 28.03 -20.30 54.96
CA LYS A 263 28.75 -19.07 54.61
C LYS A 263 28.13 -18.41 53.37
N ILE A 264 27.25 -17.44 53.61
CA ILE A 264 26.67 -16.59 52.55
C ILE A 264 27.80 -15.89 51.76
N SER A 265 27.66 -15.80 50.44
CA SER A 265 28.63 -15.17 49.54
C SER A 265 27.90 -14.29 48.52
N ILE A 266 28.14 -12.98 48.59
CA ILE A 266 27.45 -12.00 47.71
C ILE A 266 28.15 -11.95 46.35
N LYS A 267 27.41 -12.35 45.31
CA LYS A 267 27.83 -12.32 43.90
C LYS A 267 27.00 -11.27 43.17
N LEU A 268 27.45 -10.02 43.26
CA LEU A 268 26.81 -8.87 42.63
C LEU A 268 26.76 -9.02 41.11
N GLN A 269 25.55 -9.09 40.57
CA GLN A 269 25.33 -9.06 39.12
C GLN A 269 25.63 -7.66 38.57
N LYS A 270 26.59 -7.54 37.64
CA LYS A 270 26.90 -6.28 36.95
C LYS A 270 25.82 -5.98 35.90
N ASN A 271 25.33 -4.73 35.87
CA ASN A 271 24.43 -4.26 34.83
C ASN A 271 25.12 -4.37 33.46
N LYS A 272 24.58 -5.20 32.54
CA LYS A 272 24.93 -5.08 31.11
C LYS A 272 24.31 -3.80 30.55
N PRO A 273 25.00 -3.07 29.65
CA PRO A 273 24.43 -1.92 28.98
C PRO A 273 23.27 -2.35 28.07
N ILE A 274 22.29 -1.46 27.88
CA ILE A 274 21.16 -1.68 26.97
C ILE A 274 21.71 -1.75 25.54
N LYS A 275 21.55 -2.91 24.89
CA LYS A 275 21.80 -3.06 23.47
C LYS A 275 20.48 -2.93 22.72
N ASP A 276 20.19 -1.75 22.22
CA ASP A 276 19.09 -1.52 21.26
C ASP A 276 19.55 -2.04 19.89
N ASP A 277 19.07 -3.21 19.49
CA ASP A 277 19.36 -3.81 18.17
C ASP A 277 18.24 -3.55 17.14
N PHE A 278 18.43 -4.04 15.92
CA PHE A 278 17.50 -3.80 14.81
C PHE A 278 16.10 -4.39 15.04
N VAL A 279 15.97 -5.53 15.72
CA VAL A 279 14.67 -6.10 16.07
C VAL A 279 14.04 -5.32 17.21
N THR A 280 14.84 -5.00 18.22
CA THR A 280 14.43 -4.25 19.43
C THR A 280 13.85 -2.89 19.06
N SER A 281 14.61 -2.08 18.30
CA SER A 281 14.20 -0.75 17.85
C SER A 281 12.92 -0.78 17.00
N PHE A 282 12.74 -1.81 16.16
CA PHE A 282 11.55 -1.94 15.31
C PHE A 282 10.32 -2.41 16.08
N ALA A 283 10.46 -3.40 16.96
CA ALA A 283 9.37 -3.88 17.82
C ALA A 283 8.87 -2.79 18.78
N ILE A 284 9.75 -1.88 19.23
CA ILE A 284 9.38 -0.69 20.00
C ILE A 284 8.62 0.31 19.11
N ASP A 285 9.15 0.70 17.94
CA ASP A 285 8.45 1.61 17.01
C ASP A 285 7.03 1.12 16.68
N ASN A 286 6.89 -0.17 16.39
CA ASN A 286 5.59 -0.78 16.09
C ASN A 286 4.66 -0.75 17.31
N THR A 287 5.17 -1.11 18.50
CA THR A 287 4.38 -1.06 19.75
C THR A 287 3.96 0.36 20.10
N VAL A 288 4.85 1.33 19.95
CA VAL A 288 4.60 2.77 20.15
C VAL A 288 3.50 3.25 19.21
N ARG A 289 3.62 2.98 17.89
CA ARG A 289 2.59 3.37 16.91
C ARG A 289 1.24 2.72 17.19
N TYR A 290 1.22 1.47 17.61
CA TYR A 290 0.00 0.76 17.97
C TYR A 290 -0.67 1.37 19.21
N LEU A 291 0.10 1.67 20.26
CA LEU A 291 -0.43 2.35 21.46
C LEU A 291 -0.91 3.77 21.15
N MET A 292 -0.20 4.53 20.31
CA MET A 292 -0.66 5.83 19.82
C MET A 292 -2.00 5.71 19.08
N LYS A 293 -2.20 4.64 18.29
CA LYS A 293 -3.46 4.40 17.58
C LYS A 293 -4.63 4.11 18.52
N LEU A 294 -4.40 3.43 19.65
CA LEU A 294 -5.42 3.19 20.68
C LEU A 294 -5.82 4.48 21.42
N ASP A 295 -4.90 5.45 21.51
CA ASP A 295 -5.17 6.83 21.96
C ASP A 295 -5.62 7.73 20.77
N ASP A 296 -6.35 7.17 19.80
CA ASP A 296 -6.94 7.83 18.63
C ASP A 296 -5.98 8.65 17.72
N PHE A 297 -4.66 8.40 17.76
CA PHE A 297 -3.71 9.12 16.91
C PHE A 297 -3.91 8.78 15.41
N GLN A 298 -4.31 9.79 14.64
CA GLN A 298 -4.55 9.67 13.20
C GLN A 298 -3.25 9.79 12.40
N PHE A 299 -2.75 8.67 11.89
CA PHE A 299 -1.56 8.64 11.03
C PHE A 299 -1.84 9.19 9.63
N LYS A 300 -1.07 10.19 9.20
CA LYS A 300 -1.20 10.88 7.91
C LYS A 300 0.06 10.70 7.05
N TYR A 301 -0.15 10.55 5.73
CA TYR A 301 0.89 10.20 4.74
C TYR A 301 0.91 11.15 3.54
N LYS A 302 -0.26 11.64 3.12
CA LYS A 302 -0.45 12.71 2.12
C LYS A 302 -0.75 14.02 2.84
N PHE A 303 -0.16 15.13 2.40
CA PHE A 303 -0.34 16.47 2.98
C PHE A 303 -0.69 17.49 1.90
N ASN A 304 -1.44 18.52 2.26
CA ASN A 304 -1.82 19.58 1.32
C ASN A 304 -0.64 20.52 1.04
N ASP A 305 0.19 20.79 2.06
CA ASP A 305 1.36 21.65 1.97
C ASP A 305 2.45 21.31 3.01
N ASN A 306 3.57 22.01 2.92
CA ASN A 306 4.74 21.84 3.78
C ASN A 306 4.59 22.46 5.19
N LYS A 307 3.54 23.23 5.48
CA LYS A 307 3.18 23.69 6.83
C LYS A 307 2.40 22.60 7.56
N GLU A 308 1.35 22.06 6.94
CA GLU A 308 0.56 20.94 7.50
C GLU A 308 1.47 19.74 7.82
N LYS A 309 2.40 19.40 6.91
CA LYS A 309 3.39 18.34 7.13
C LYS A 309 4.25 18.60 8.37
N LYS A 310 4.74 19.83 8.58
CA LYS A 310 5.56 20.20 9.74
C LYS A 310 4.77 20.18 11.06
N GLU A 311 3.52 20.65 11.04
CA GLU A 311 2.63 20.61 12.21
C GLU A 311 2.30 19.18 12.63
N TYR A 312 2.04 18.30 11.66
CA TYR A 312 1.88 16.86 11.90
C TYR A 312 3.18 16.20 12.39
N GLU A 313 4.33 16.45 11.74
CA GLU A 313 5.62 15.85 12.14
C GLU A 313 6.04 16.29 13.55
N LYS A 314 5.76 17.54 13.94
CA LYS A 314 5.93 18.00 15.33
C LYS A 314 5.05 17.21 16.30
N LYS A 315 3.72 17.19 16.08
CA LYS A 315 2.76 16.49 16.95
C LYS A 315 3.06 14.99 17.06
N PHE A 316 3.46 14.36 15.94
CA PHE A 316 3.91 12.97 15.92
C PHE A 316 5.14 12.77 16.80
N SER A 317 6.17 13.62 16.67
CA SER A 317 7.41 13.51 17.45
C SER A 317 7.19 13.65 18.96
N GLU A 318 6.35 14.62 19.37
CA GLU A 318 6.02 14.86 20.77
C GLU A 318 5.33 13.65 21.42
N ILE A 319 4.26 13.14 20.78
CA ILE A 319 3.49 11.99 21.30
C ILE A 319 4.27 10.66 21.18
N TYR A 320 5.04 10.47 20.10
CA TYR A 320 5.90 9.29 19.95
C TYR A 320 6.96 9.24 21.06
N THR A 321 7.53 10.37 21.46
CA THR A 321 8.55 10.43 22.53
C THR A 321 7.97 10.04 23.89
N GLU A 322 6.74 10.49 24.22
CA GLU A 322 6.04 10.04 25.42
C GLU A 322 5.83 8.52 25.41
N TYR A 323 5.36 7.99 24.28
CA TYR A 323 5.04 6.57 24.16
C TYR A 323 6.28 5.66 24.09
N ASP A 324 7.37 6.08 23.45
CA ASP A 324 8.66 5.36 23.48
C ASP A 324 9.21 5.31 24.91
N HIS A 325 9.20 6.42 25.65
CA HIS A 325 9.56 6.43 27.06
C HIS A 325 8.66 5.52 27.90
N LYS A 326 7.33 5.54 27.67
CA LYS A 326 6.35 4.67 28.33
C LYS A 326 6.67 3.19 28.11
N VAL A 327 6.91 2.76 26.87
CA VAL A 327 7.27 1.36 26.52
C VAL A 327 8.64 0.97 27.06
N ARG A 328 9.65 1.83 26.95
CA ARG A 328 11.02 1.56 27.43
C ARG A 328 11.15 1.60 28.95
N SER A 329 10.28 2.32 29.66
CA SER A 329 10.30 2.40 31.13
C SER A 329 10.13 1.02 31.78
N GLY A 330 9.27 0.17 31.21
CA GLY A 330 9.17 -1.25 31.55
C GLY A 330 7.75 -1.80 31.61
N GLY A 331 7.65 -3.12 31.77
CA GLY A 331 6.40 -3.83 32.04
C GLY A 331 5.64 -4.34 30.81
N TYR A 332 6.22 -4.26 29.61
CA TYR A 332 5.62 -4.81 28.39
C TYR A 332 6.24 -6.16 28.01
N ASN A 333 5.42 -7.12 27.59
CA ASN A 333 5.85 -8.34 26.89
C ASN A 333 5.38 -8.24 25.44
N ILE A 334 6.31 -8.03 24.52
CA ILE A 334 6.08 -7.80 23.10
C ILE A 334 6.44 -9.08 22.34
N TYR A 335 5.42 -9.84 21.93
CA TYR A 335 5.57 -11.04 21.12
C TYR A 335 5.54 -10.66 19.64
N THR A 336 6.54 -11.11 18.88
CA THR A 336 6.72 -10.71 17.49
C THR A 336 6.53 -11.85 16.49
N THR A 337 6.48 -11.51 15.21
CA THR A 337 6.56 -12.44 14.07
C THR A 337 7.99 -12.73 13.62
N ILE A 338 9.01 -12.19 14.30
CA ILE A 338 10.41 -12.38 13.93
C ILE A 338 10.82 -13.85 14.08
N ASP A 339 11.48 -14.40 13.07
CA ASP A 339 12.14 -15.70 13.14
C ASP A 339 13.62 -15.51 13.47
N SER A 340 14.05 -15.93 14.65
CA SER A 340 15.45 -15.78 15.11
C SER A 340 16.49 -16.45 14.20
N LYS A 341 16.13 -17.50 13.45
CA LYS A 341 17.00 -18.15 12.46
C LYS A 341 17.07 -17.31 11.19
N ALA A 342 15.93 -16.88 10.66
CA ALA A 342 15.87 -16.01 9.48
C ALA A 342 16.54 -14.65 9.72
N GLN A 343 16.35 -14.08 10.91
CA GLN A 343 17.02 -12.85 11.38
C GLN A 343 18.54 -12.99 11.39
N LYS A 344 19.06 -14.06 12.00
CA LYS A 344 20.50 -14.34 12.04
C LYS A 344 21.06 -14.62 10.64
N LEU A 345 20.31 -15.34 9.81
CA LEU A 345 20.66 -15.64 8.43
C LEU A 345 20.73 -14.35 7.58
N LEU A 346 19.77 -13.44 7.72
CA LEU A 346 19.76 -12.16 7.02
C LEU A 346 20.95 -11.30 7.45
N GLN A 347 21.16 -11.16 8.76
CA GLN A 347 22.29 -10.40 9.31
C GLN A 347 23.62 -10.94 8.79
N ASN A 348 23.81 -12.27 8.82
CA ASN A 348 25.04 -12.90 8.34
C ASN A 348 25.29 -12.58 6.86
N ASN A 349 24.29 -12.73 5.97
CA ASN A 349 24.49 -12.47 4.54
C ASN A 349 24.70 -10.96 4.24
N VAL A 350 24.05 -10.04 4.98
CA VAL A 350 24.30 -8.59 4.85
C VAL A 350 25.70 -8.22 5.37
N SER A 351 26.15 -8.81 6.48
CA SER A 351 27.49 -8.59 7.03
C SER A 351 28.60 -9.16 6.14
N SER A 352 28.41 -10.37 5.58
CA SER A 352 29.42 -11.04 4.75
C SER A 352 29.42 -10.54 3.31
N GLY A 353 28.28 -10.13 2.75
CA GLY A 353 28.17 -9.64 1.37
C GLY A 353 28.68 -8.21 1.16
N LEU A 354 29.33 -7.61 2.17
CA LEU A 354 29.91 -6.27 2.13
C LEU A 354 31.35 -6.24 2.68
N THR A 355 32.00 -7.39 2.90
CA THR A 355 33.38 -7.49 3.42
C THR A 355 34.39 -6.66 2.64
N ASP A 356 34.14 -6.52 1.34
CA ASP A 356 35.05 -5.94 0.36
C ASP A 356 35.05 -4.40 0.41
N PHE A 357 34.17 -3.81 1.23
CA PHE A 357 34.06 -2.37 1.47
C PHE A 357 34.48 -1.98 2.90
N ASP A 358 34.93 -0.74 3.03
CA ASP A 358 35.12 -0.04 4.31
C ASP A 358 33.81 0.13 5.11
N SER A 359 33.91 0.68 6.33
CA SER A 359 32.77 0.89 7.22
C SER A 359 31.78 1.99 6.76
N VAL A 360 32.08 2.76 5.71
CA VAL A 360 31.21 3.80 5.17
C VAL A 360 30.10 3.19 4.33
N VAL A 361 30.38 2.11 3.60
CA VAL A 361 29.35 1.32 2.90
C VAL A 361 28.57 0.47 3.90
N GLN A 362 27.27 0.69 3.92
CA GLN A 362 26.28 0.03 4.76
C GLN A 362 25.32 -0.81 3.91
N GLY A 363 24.60 -1.72 4.57
CA GLY A 363 23.54 -2.51 3.97
C GLY A 363 22.41 -2.73 4.95
N ALA A 364 21.19 -2.78 4.43
CA ALA A 364 19.98 -3.03 5.19
C ALA A 364 19.09 -4.03 4.44
N GLY A 365 18.33 -4.84 5.19
CA GLY A 365 17.46 -5.87 4.65
C GLY A 365 16.19 -6.03 5.47
N VAL A 366 15.08 -6.30 4.78
CA VAL A 366 13.77 -6.60 5.40
C VAL A 366 13.17 -7.80 4.71
N THR A 367 12.65 -8.75 5.48
CA THR A 367 11.90 -9.91 4.99
C THR A 367 10.49 -9.91 5.55
N ILE A 368 9.51 -10.12 4.69
CA ILE A 368 8.08 -10.23 4.98
C ILE A 368 7.60 -11.63 4.59
N ASP A 369 6.77 -12.23 5.44
CA ASP A 369 6.00 -13.43 5.12
C ASP A 369 4.78 -13.04 4.27
N ASN A 370 4.72 -13.52 3.03
CA ASN A 370 3.69 -13.15 2.07
C ASN A 370 2.31 -13.76 2.40
N SER A 371 2.20 -14.69 3.36
CA SER A 371 0.93 -15.22 3.86
C SER A 371 0.31 -14.37 4.96
N THR A 372 1.09 -13.54 5.66
CA THR A 372 0.62 -12.67 6.76
C THR A 372 0.81 -11.18 6.51
N GLY A 373 1.71 -10.79 5.59
CA GLY A 373 2.13 -9.40 5.37
C GLY A 373 3.06 -8.85 6.46
N LYS A 374 3.43 -9.64 7.47
CA LYS A 374 4.23 -9.23 8.63
C LYS A 374 5.72 -9.44 8.43
N VAL A 375 6.54 -8.62 9.09
CA VAL A 375 8.00 -8.70 9.03
C VAL A 375 8.51 -9.88 9.87
N THR A 376 9.33 -10.73 9.27
CA THR A 376 9.96 -11.91 9.91
C THR A 376 11.47 -11.76 10.13
N ALA A 377 12.12 -10.83 9.43
CA ALA A 377 13.51 -10.43 9.69
C ALA A 377 13.75 -8.97 9.29
N ILE A 378 14.56 -8.24 10.07
CA ILE A 378 14.94 -6.84 9.83
C ILE A 378 16.38 -6.55 10.27
N VAL A 379 17.18 -6.01 9.35
CA VAL A 379 18.60 -5.68 9.54
C VAL A 379 18.85 -4.25 9.06
N GLY A 380 19.33 -3.38 9.95
CA GLY A 380 19.52 -1.96 9.68
C GLY A 380 20.95 -1.51 9.39
N GLY A 381 21.91 -2.44 9.35
CA GLY A 381 23.32 -2.17 9.12
C GLY A 381 24.14 -3.46 8.99
N ARG A 382 25.32 -3.35 8.36
CA ARG A 382 26.25 -4.50 8.21
C ARG A 382 26.91 -4.91 9.54
N ASN A 383 26.90 -4.03 10.53
CA ASN A 383 27.39 -4.31 11.88
C ASN A 383 26.20 -4.58 12.82
N PRO A 384 26.06 -5.80 13.41
CA PRO A 384 24.99 -6.12 14.35
C PRO A 384 25.12 -5.43 15.72
N GLN A 385 26.06 -4.50 15.90
CA GLN A 385 26.20 -3.62 17.06
C GLN A 385 25.80 -2.15 16.77
N ASP A 386 25.47 -1.82 15.51
CA ASP A 386 24.97 -0.48 15.16
C ASP A 386 23.55 -0.27 15.71
N LYS A 387 23.27 0.97 16.11
CA LYS A 387 21.98 1.42 16.65
C LYS A 387 21.09 2.05 15.58
N PHE A 388 21.65 2.57 14.49
CA PHE A 388 20.86 3.25 13.48
C PHE A 388 20.20 2.25 12.53
N ASN A 389 18.91 1.99 12.76
CA ASN A 389 18.17 0.99 11.99
C ASN A 389 17.72 1.51 10.61
N ARG A 390 18.62 1.50 9.63
CA ARG A 390 18.38 2.03 8.28
C ARG A 390 17.22 1.37 7.54
N ALA A 391 16.80 0.17 7.95
CA ALA A 391 15.69 -0.55 7.33
C ALA A 391 14.34 0.19 7.42
N PHE A 392 14.14 1.02 8.45
CA PHE A 392 12.91 1.82 8.62
C PHE A 392 13.14 3.29 9.02
N LEU A 393 14.36 3.66 9.45
CA LEU A 393 14.72 5.03 9.82
C LEU A 393 15.45 5.80 8.71
N SER A 394 16.02 5.10 7.70
CA SER A 394 16.68 5.75 6.56
C SER A 394 15.80 5.65 5.32
N TYR A 395 15.79 6.73 4.54
CA TYR A 395 15.08 6.85 3.28
C TYR A 395 16.13 7.14 2.21
N ARG A 396 16.07 6.39 1.11
CA ARG A 396 17.07 6.39 0.04
C ARG A 396 16.37 6.31 -1.30
N GLN A 397 16.93 6.91 -2.35
CA GLN A 397 16.30 6.85 -3.67
C GLN A 397 16.24 5.38 -4.15
N PRO A 398 15.06 4.83 -4.50
CA PRO A 398 14.91 3.43 -4.92
C PRO A 398 15.50 3.15 -6.31
N GLY A 399 15.77 4.20 -7.09
CA GLY A 399 16.10 4.07 -8.51
C GLY A 399 15.06 3.23 -9.26
N SER A 400 15.55 2.41 -10.20
CA SER A 400 14.71 1.49 -10.99
C SER A 400 13.90 0.44 -10.19
N ALA A 401 14.07 0.31 -8.87
CA ALA A 401 13.25 -0.60 -8.06
C ALA A 401 11.83 -0.08 -7.81
N ILE A 402 11.54 1.22 -7.98
CA ILE A 402 10.16 1.73 -7.83
C ILE A 402 9.27 1.44 -9.06
N LYS A 403 9.87 1.19 -10.22
CA LYS A 403 9.18 1.09 -11.52
C LYS A 403 7.94 0.19 -11.52
N PRO A 404 7.95 -1.05 -10.96
CA PRO A 404 6.76 -1.91 -11.00
C PRO A 404 5.62 -1.33 -10.18
N ILE A 405 5.96 -0.67 -9.07
CA ILE A 405 5.04 -0.18 -8.03
C ILE A 405 4.40 1.14 -8.44
N LEU A 406 5.18 2.10 -8.93
CA LEU A 406 4.72 3.46 -9.21
C LEU A 406 4.34 3.69 -10.69
N ALA A 407 4.97 3.00 -11.64
CA ALA A 407 4.73 3.23 -13.07
C ALA A 407 3.94 2.10 -13.73
N TYR A 408 4.47 0.87 -13.73
CA TYR A 408 3.90 -0.21 -14.55
C TYR A 408 2.60 -0.79 -14.00
N ALA A 409 2.48 -1.05 -12.69
CA ALA A 409 1.19 -1.50 -12.14
C ALA A 409 0.11 -0.41 -12.29
N PRO A 410 0.33 0.88 -11.91
CA PRO A 410 -0.63 1.95 -12.17
C PRO A 410 -0.97 2.17 -13.65
N ALA A 411 -0.04 1.98 -14.60
CA ALA A 411 -0.35 2.03 -16.03
C ALA A 411 -1.39 0.98 -16.41
N LEU A 412 -1.20 -0.26 -15.94
CA LEU A 412 -2.09 -1.37 -16.22
C LEU A 412 -3.48 -1.18 -15.58
N GLU A 413 -3.56 -0.69 -14.34
CA GLU A 413 -4.83 -0.29 -13.70
C GLU A 413 -5.61 0.77 -14.52
N ASN A 414 -4.88 1.61 -15.25
CA ASN A 414 -5.42 2.72 -16.05
C ASN A 414 -5.66 2.36 -17.53
N GLY A 415 -5.53 1.08 -17.91
CA GLY A 415 -5.92 0.57 -19.22
C GLY A 415 -4.81 0.33 -20.23
N TYR A 416 -3.53 0.49 -19.85
CA TYR A 416 -2.44 -0.12 -20.60
C TYR A 416 -2.49 -1.65 -20.46
N PHE A 417 -2.03 -2.36 -21.48
CA PHE A 417 -1.74 -3.78 -21.39
C PHE A 417 -0.23 -4.00 -21.33
N ILE A 418 0.20 -5.16 -20.83
CA ILE A 418 1.64 -5.47 -20.79
C ILE A 418 2.23 -5.69 -22.21
N SER A 419 1.37 -5.97 -23.19
CA SER A 419 1.69 -5.98 -24.63
C SER A 419 1.89 -4.59 -25.25
N SER A 420 1.38 -3.52 -24.61
CA SER A 420 1.31 -2.18 -25.21
C SER A 420 2.68 -1.70 -25.68
N ILE A 421 2.75 -1.26 -26.93
CA ILE A 421 3.95 -0.69 -27.52
C ILE A 421 4.10 0.77 -27.09
N VAL A 422 5.27 1.12 -26.55
CA VAL A 422 5.66 2.49 -26.22
C VAL A 422 7.06 2.75 -26.81
N ASN A 423 7.27 3.96 -27.31
CA ASN A 423 8.50 4.32 -28.01
C ASN A 423 9.62 4.71 -27.02
N ASP A 424 10.69 3.92 -26.98
CA ASP A 424 11.96 4.21 -26.31
C ASP A 424 12.80 5.18 -27.15
N SER A 425 12.86 6.44 -26.71
CA SER A 425 13.52 7.56 -27.38
C SER A 425 13.91 8.63 -26.38
N ALA A 426 14.90 9.46 -26.74
CA ALA A 426 15.39 10.55 -25.90
C ALA A 426 14.26 11.52 -25.49
N ILE A 427 14.27 11.92 -24.23
CA ILE A 427 13.29 12.86 -23.65
C ILE A 427 14.05 14.15 -23.29
N PRO A 428 13.74 15.31 -23.90
CA PRO A 428 14.35 16.58 -23.50
C PRO A 428 14.14 16.85 -22.01
N ASN A 429 15.22 17.12 -21.27
CA ASN A 429 15.24 17.27 -19.81
C ASN A 429 14.72 16.05 -19.00
N GLY A 430 14.50 14.90 -19.64
CA GLY A 430 14.07 13.66 -19.01
C GLY A 430 15.21 12.65 -18.80
N PRO A 431 14.91 11.46 -18.26
CA PRO A 431 15.93 10.46 -17.92
C PRO A 431 16.43 9.72 -19.16
N ALA A 432 17.74 9.70 -19.36
CA ALA A 432 18.40 8.86 -20.36
C ALA A 432 18.41 7.38 -19.91
N ASN A 433 18.53 6.45 -20.87
CA ASN A 433 18.78 5.03 -20.57
C ASN A 433 20.21 4.83 -20.04
N SER A 434 20.42 3.81 -19.20
CA SER A 434 21.71 3.54 -18.56
C SER A 434 22.83 3.19 -19.54
N ASP A 435 22.48 2.63 -20.70
CA ASP A 435 23.38 2.36 -21.82
C ASP A 435 23.35 3.47 -22.90
N ARG A 436 22.74 4.62 -22.60
CA ARG A 436 22.50 5.79 -23.47
C ARG A 436 21.91 5.46 -24.85
N SER A 437 21.36 4.26 -25.00
CA SER A 437 20.88 3.70 -26.27
C SER A 437 19.36 3.63 -26.28
N TYR A 438 18.75 3.90 -27.43
CA TYR A 438 17.30 3.95 -27.62
C TYR A 438 16.84 2.89 -28.61
N ARG A 439 15.71 2.25 -28.33
CA ARG A 439 15.26 1.01 -29.01
C ARG A 439 14.05 1.21 -29.91
N GLY A 440 13.49 2.41 -29.98
CA GLY A 440 12.25 2.66 -30.69
C GLY A 440 11.08 1.90 -30.04
N ASN A 441 10.21 1.31 -30.84
CA ASN A 441 8.97 0.71 -30.37
C ASN A 441 9.23 -0.60 -29.60
N VAL A 442 8.88 -0.63 -28.30
CA VAL A 442 9.04 -1.79 -27.41
C VAL A 442 7.78 -2.04 -26.59
N ASN A 443 7.48 -3.30 -26.27
CA ASN A 443 6.36 -3.64 -25.37
C ASN A 443 6.73 -3.44 -23.89
N LEU A 444 5.71 -3.24 -23.04
CA LEU A 444 5.92 -2.98 -21.62
C LEU A 444 6.57 -4.17 -20.88
N ARG A 445 6.30 -5.42 -21.27
CA ARG A 445 7.01 -6.61 -20.75
C ARG A 445 8.53 -6.47 -20.91
N TYR A 446 9.00 -6.25 -22.13
CA TYR A 446 10.43 -6.08 -22.43
C TYR A 446 10.99 -4.84 -21.73
N ALA A 447 10.28 -3.72 -21.77
CA ALA A 447 10.73 -2.47 -21.15
C ALA A 447 10.92 -2.57 -19.63
N LEU A 448 10.03 -3.26 -18.93
CA LEU A 448 10.14 -3.53 -17.49
C LEU A 448 11.28 -4.52 -17.19
N ALA A 449 11.33 -5.66 -17.91
CA ALA A 449 12.33 -6.70 -17.70
C ALA A 449 13.77 -6.21 -18.00
N ARG A 450 13.93 -5.38 -19.05
CA ARG A 450 15.20 -4.73 -19.43
C ARG A 450 15.48 -3.43 -18.65
N SER A 451 14.51 -2.95 -17.86
CA SER A 451 14.59 -1.79 -16.98
C SER A 451 14.82 -0.44 -17.67
N ILE A 452 14.24 -0.23 -18.85
CA ILE A 452 14.35 1.02 -19.64
C ILE A 452 13.87 2.24 -18.82
N ASN A 453 14.48 3.41 -18.99
CA ASN A 453 14.20 4.62 -18.20
C ASN A 453 13.14 5.53 -18.84
N THR A 454 13.14 5.65 -20.17
CA THR A 454 12.22 6.49 -20.94
C THR A 454 10.75 6.06 -20.79
N ILE A 455 10.49 4.76 -20.83
CA ILE A 455 9.16 4.16 -20.81
C ILE A 455 8.39 4.46 -19.50
N PRO A 456 8.89 4.14 -18.28
CA PRO A 456 8.16 4.44 -17.05
C PRO A 456 7.95 5.94 -16.80
N PHE A 457 8.85 6.80 -17.28
CA PHE A 457 8.64 8.25 -17.27
C PHE A 457 7.41 8.63 -18.13
N LYS A 458 7.36 8.17 -19.39
CA LYS A 458 6.23 8.43 -20.30
C LYS A 458 4.91 7.86 -19.77
N LEU A 459 4.93 6.69 -19.12
CA LEU A 459 3.75 6.12 -18.46
C LEU A 459 3.26 7.00 -17.30
N LEU A 460 4.16 7.50 -16.43
CA LEU A 460 3.74 8.33 -15.29
C LEU A 460 3.20 9.70 -15.71
N ASP A 461 3.73 10.23 -16.81
CA ASP A 461 3.29 11.49 -17.42
C ASP A 461 1.84 11.37 -17.95
N ASP A 462 1.55 10.31 -18.72
CA ASP A 462 0.20 10.02 -19.26
C ASP A 462 -0.85 9.72 -18.16
N ILE A 463 -0.48 8.94 -17.15
CA ILE A 463 -1.36 8.63 -15.99
C ILE A 463 -1.63 9.89 -15.13
N GLY A 464 -0.70 10.85 -15.15
CA GLY A 464 -0.61 11.96 -14.21
C GLY A 464 0.11 11.55 -12.91
N PRO A 465 1.28 12.13 -12.57
CA PRO A 465 2.09 11.71 -11.42
C PRO A 465 1.34 11.68 -10.08
N ASN A 466 0.45 12.65 -9.84
CA ASN A 466 -0.39 12.74 -8.63
C ASN A 466 -1.26 11.47 -8.46
N LYS A 467 -1.85 10.97 -9.56
CA LYS A 467 -2.69 9.77 -9.58
C LYS A 467 -1.90 8.51 -9.31
N ALA A 468 -0.64 8.47 -9.74
CA ALA A 468 0.28 7.37 -9.47
C ALA A 468 0.81 7.39 -8.02
N LEU A 469 1.07 8.56 -7.45
CA LEU A 469 1.49 8.70 -6.05
C LEU A 469 0.43 8.26 -5.03
N GLU A 470 -0.87 8.30 -5.39
CA GLU A 470 -1.94 7.72 -4.56
C GLU A 470 -1.69 6.25 -4.21
N TYR A 471 -1.08 5.46 -5.08
CA TYR A 471 -0.74 4.07 -4.77
C TYR A 471 0.30 3.99 -3.63
N LEU A 472 1.30 4.88 -3.59
CA LEU A 472 2.28 4.96 -2.50
C LEU A 472 1.66 5.47 -1.20
N TYR A 473 0.75 6.44 -1.25
CA TYR A 473 -0.01 6.87 -0.07
C TYR A 473 -0.93 5.76 0.46
N ASN A 474 -1.53 4.96 -0.42
CA ASN A 474 -2.33 3.79 -0.06
C ASN A 474 -1.49 2.66 0.56
N MET A 475 -0.20 2.58 0.23
CA MET A 475 0.83 1.73 0.87
C MET A 475 1.58 2.44 2.01
N LYS A 476 1.08 3.58 2.49
CA LYS A 476 1.56 4.29 3.69
C LYS A 476 3.04 4.74 3.62
N PHE A 477 3.53 5.10 2.44
CA PHE A 477 4.88 5.67 2.26
C PHE A 477 4.97 7.03 2.98
N LYS A 478 6.00 7.20 3.83
CA LYS A 478 6.06 8.24 4.87
C LYS A 478 6.75 9.53 4.44
N LYS A 479 7.65 9.47 3.45
CA LYS A 479 8.55 10.59 3.09
C LYS A 479 8.42 11.05 1.64
N ILE A 480 7.27 10.82 1.02
CA ILE A 480 6.90 11.52 -0.22
C ILE A 480 6.89 13.05 0.03
N ALA A 481 7.45 13.81 -0.90
CA ALA A 481 7.48 15.26 -0.93
C ALA A 481 6.49 15.81 -1.98
N LYS A 482 6.18 17.10 -1.93
CA LYS A 482 5.30 17.73 -2.94
C LYS A 482 6.01 17.78 -4.30
N GLU A 483 7.32 17.92 -4.25
CA GLU A 483 8.27 18.01 -5.35
C GLU A 483 8.39 16.68 -6.11
N ASP A 484 8.06 15.55 -5.48
CA ASP A 484 8.03 14.21 -6.09
C ASP A 484 6.84 14.02 -7.05
N ASN A 485 5.90 14.97 -7.10
CA ASN A 485 4.73 14.97 -8.00
C ASN A 485 5.12 15.32 -9.45
N ASN A 486 6.06 14.57 -10.03
CA ASN A 486 6.51 14.73 -11.41
C ASN A 486 7.00 13.38 -12.00
N PRO A 487 7.14 13.23 -13.33
CA PRO A 487 7.45 11.94 -13.95
C PRO A 487 8.81 11.32 -13.59
N ILE A 488 9.78 12.08 -13.03
CA ILE A 488 11.08 11.52 -12.61
C ILE A 488 10.97 10.56 -11.41
N ALA A 489 9.90 10.65 -10.62
CA ALA A 489 9.63 9.70 -9.54
C ALA A 489 9.49 8.26 -10.08
N ALA A 490 9.02 8.08 -11.32
CA ALA A 490 8.89 6.78 -11.98
C ALA A 490 10.20 6.01 -12.16
N VAL A 491 11.33 6.73 -12.27
CA VAL A 491 12.67 6.15 -12.36
C VAL A 491 13.42 6.13 -11.01
N GLY A 492 12.77 6.60 -9.94
CA GLY A 492 13.30 6.63 -8.57
C GLY A 492 13.92 7.96 -8.14
N GLY A 493 13.73 9.04 -8.90
CA GLY A 493 14.13 10.39 -8.53
C GLY A 493 13.18 11.00 -7.50
N PHE A 494 13.40 10.71 -6.22
CA PHE A 494 12.65 11.27 -5.08
C PHE A 494 13.51 12.25 -4.27
N THR A 495 12.85 13.21 -3.63
CA THR A 495 13.43 14.22 -2.73
C THR A 495 14.05 13.60 -1.48
N TYR A 496 13.37 12.60 -0.89
CA TYR A 496 13.86 11.84 0.26
C TYR A 496 14.01 10.33 -0.02
N GLY A 497 13.19 9.79 -0.92
CA GLY A 497 13.18 8.36 -1.24
C GLY A 497 12.42 7.50 -0.24
N THR A 498 12.81 6.23 -0.17
CA THR A 498 12.05 5.11 0.40
C THR A 498 12.90 4.31 1.37
N SER A 499 12.29 3.75 2.41
CA SER A 499 12.94 2.81 3.33
C SER A 499 12.81 1.35 2.85
N PRO A 500 13.73 0.45 3.25
CA PRO A 500 13.61 -0.98 2.96
C PRO A 500 12.31 -1.64 3.43
N VAL A 501 11.68 -1.18 4.53
CA VAL A 501 10.36 -1.67 4.97
C VAL A 501 9.26 -1.30 3.97
N GLU A 502 9.26 -0.07 3.45
CA GLU A 502 8.27 0.39 2.44
C GLU A 502 8.46 -0.35 1.10
N MET A 503 9.71 -0.57 0.68
CA MET A 503 10.00 -1.34 -0.53
C MET A 503 9.65 -2.82 -0.39
N ALA A 504 9.91 -3.44 0.77
CA ALA A 504 9.51 -4.83 1.02
C ALA A 504 7.98 -4.98 1.03
N SER A 505 7.24 -4.08 1.66
CA SER A 505 5.78 -4.18 1.76
C SER A 505 5.06 -3.91 0.43
N ALA A 506 5.58 -2.99 -0.38
CA ALA A 506 5.09 -2.77 -1.75
C ALA A 506 5.26 -4.01 -2.64
N TYR A 507 6.39 -4.71 -2.53
CA TYR A 507 6.63 -5.96 -3.28
C TYR A 507 5.83 -7.14 -2.71
N ALA A 508 5.65 -7.22 -1.39
CA ALA A 508 4.76 -8.19 -0.77
C ALA A 508 3.29 -7.98 -1.19
N SER A 509 2.90 -6.75 -1.51
CA SER A 509 1.57 -6.43 -2.06
C SER A 509 1.36 -7.05 -3.45
N LEU A 510 2.39 -7.13 -4.29
CA LEU A 510 2.33 -7.85 -5.58
C LEU A 510 2.19 -9.36 -5.35
N ALA A 511 3.02 -9.93 -4.47
CA ALA A 511 2.96 -11.34 -4.10
C ALA A 511 1.59 -11.75 -3.51
N ASN A 512 0.98 -10.86 -2.73
CA ASN A 512 -0.32 -11.05 -2.09
C ASN A 512 -1.49 -10.50 -2.93
N ASN A 513 -1.50 -10.76 -4.24
CA ASN A 513 -2.65 -10.49 -5.12
C ASN A 513 -3.14 -9.02 -5.07
N GLY A 514 -2.23 -8.06 -4.97
CA GLY A 514 -2.53 -6.62 -4.92
C GLY A 514 -2.91 -6.08 -3.54
N LYS A 515 -2.80 -6.89 -2.47
CA LYS A 515 -3.15 -6.50 -1.10
C LYS A 515 -1.94 -6.02 -0.31
N PHE A 516 -1.88 -4.71 -0.07
CA PHE A 516 -1.05 -4.14 0.97
C PHE A 516 -1.53 -4.58 2.36
N THR A 517 -0.58 -4.78 3.27
CA THR A 517 -0.81 -5.10 4.68
C THR A 517 0.20 -4.31 5.50
N ASP A 518 -0.19 -3.82 6.69
CA ASP A 518 0.72 -3.07 7.56
C ASP A 518 1.94 -3.92 7.95
N PRO A 519 3.17 -3.52 7.53
CA PRO A 519 4.37 -4.34 7.68
C PRO A 519 5.02 -4.14 9.04
N ASP A 520 4.25 -4.31 10.11
CA ASP A 520 4.79 -4.44 11.46
C ASP A 520 5.28 -5.87 11.75
N CYS A 521 5.89 -6.07 12.91
CA CYS A 521 6.28 -7.39 13.42
C CYS A 521 5.47 -7.85 14.63
N LEU A 522 4.29 -7.29 14.91
CA LEU A 522 3.54 -7.59 16.15
C LEU A 522 2.65 -8.84 16.01
N LYS A 523 2.70 -9.68 17.05
CA LYS A 523 1.85 -10.88 17.24
C LYS A 523 0.96 -10.74 18.48
N SER A 524 1.50 -10.20 19.56
CA SER A 524 0.79 -9.86 20.80
C SER A 524 1.60 -8.84 21.62
N VAL A 525 0.95 -7.96 22.37
CA VAL A 525 1.59 -7.06 23.34
C VAL A 525 0.79 -7.14 24.64
N LYS A 526 1.46 -7.51 25.74
CA LYS A 526 0.84 -7.63 27.07
C LYS A 526 1.49 -6.67 28.06
N TYR A 527 0.70 -5.91 28.80
CA TYR A 527 1.19 -5.03 29.87
C TYR A 527 1.03 -5.69 31.25
N LYS A 528 2.08 -5.56 32.07
CA LYS A 528 2.25 -6.22 33.38
C LYS A 528 2.02 -7.74 33.36
N GLY A 529 2.22 -8.37 32.20
CA GLY A 529 2.03 -9.81 31.99
C GLY A 529 0.58 -10.31 31.94
N ILE A 530 -0.42 -9.47 32.26
CA ILE A 530 -1.83 -9.88 32.37
C ILE A 530 -2.69 -9.29 31.24
N ASN A 531 -2.62 -7.98 31.02
CA ASN A 531 -3.54 -7.31 30.10
C ASN A 531 -2.98 -7.39 28.68
N GLU A 532 -3.62 -8.16 27.81
CA GLU A 532 -3.37 -8.15 26.37
C GLU A 532 -3.96 -6.88 25.76
N ILE A 533 -3.09 -6.03 25.22
CA ILE A 533 -3.44 -4.72 24.63
C ILE A 533 -3.45 -4.81 23.10
N TYR A 534 -2.61 -5.69 22.51
CA TYR A 534 -2.64 -5.92 21.07
C TYR A 534 -3.82 -6.81 20.67
N HIS A 535 -4.64 -6.30 19.76
CA HIS A 535 -5.62 -7.06 19.01
C HIS A 535 -5.17 -7.12 17.56
N ASN A 536 -5.16 -8.31 16.95
CA ASN A 536 -4.64 -8.49 15.60
C ASN A 536 -5.59 -7.91 14.55
N GLU A 537 -5.43 -6.63 14.28
CA GLU A 537 -5.97 -5.98 13.10
C GLU A 537 -5.16 -6.44 11.86
N ASN A 538 -5.72 -7.35 11.07
CA ASN A 538 -5.25 -7.61 9.71
C ASN A 538 -5.61 -6.39 8.83
N ASN A 539 -4.87 -5.28 8.99
CA ASN A 539 -5.12 -4.00 8.34
C ASN A 539 -4.67 -4.05 6.86
N THR A 540 -5.46 -4.76 6.04
CA THR A 540 -5.17 -4.99 4.63
C THR A 540 -5.93 -4.00 3.74
N LYS A 541 -5.26 -3.45 2.72
CA LYS A 541 -5.88 -2.62 1.68
C LYS A 541 -5.61 -3.22 0.29
N GLN A 542 -6.66 -3.38 -0.52
CA GLN A 542 -6.50 -3.67 -1.94
C GLN A 542 -5.96 -2.40 -2.62
N VAL A 543 -4.76 -2.49 -3.21
CA VAL A 543 -4.04 -1.37 -3.85
C VAL A 543 -3.95 -1.56 -5.37
N TYR A 544 -3.86 -2.79 -5.83
CA TYR A 544 -3.91 -3.19 -7.24
C TYR A 544 -4.99 -4.26 -7.44
N GLU A 545 -5.53 -4.40 -8.64
CA GLU A 545 -6.28 -5.60 -9.04
C GLU A 545 -5.38 -6.84 -8.95
N LYS A 546 -5.93 -7.98 -8.51
CA LYS A 546 -5.19 -9.25 -8.34
C LYS A 546 -4.59 -9.74 -9.67
N GLU A 547 -5.28 -9.44 -10.77
CA GLU A 547 -4.85 -9.69 -12.14
C GLU A 547 -3.61 -8.89 -12.50
N ILE A 548 -3.56 -7.60 -12.15
CA ILE A 548 -2.42 -6.72 -12.43
C ILE A 548 -1.23 -7.09 -11.53
N ALA A 549 -1.48 -7.36 -10.26
CA ALA A 549 -0.46 -7.88 -9.35
C ALA A 549 0.19 -9.18 -9.89
N TYR A 550 -0.62 -10.11 -10.42
CA TYR A 550 -0.11 -11.33 -11.07
C TYR A 550 0.64 -11.05 -12.38
N ILE A 551 0.11 -10.22 -13.28
CA ILE A 551 0.76 -9.90 -14.57
C ILE A 551 2.11 -9.21 -14.36
N ILE A 552 2.20 -8.26 -13.42
CA ILE A 552 3.46 -7.62 -13.02
C ILE A 552 4.41 -8.64 -12.39
N THR A 553 3.90 -9.55 -11.54
CA THR A 553 4.72 -10.65 -10.98
C THR A 553 5.30 -11.54 -12.08
N ASP A 554 4.54 -11.85 -13.13
CA ASP A 554 4.98 -12.68 -14.24
C ASP A 554 6.11 -12.02 -15.05
N VAL A 555 6.02 -10.72 -15.33
CA VAL A 555 7.13 -9.96 -15.95
C VAL A 555 8.33 -9.77 -15.00
N LEU A 556 8.10 -9.76 -13.68
CA LEU A 556 9.19 -9.74 -12.71
C LEU A 556 9.89 -11.10 -12.56
N LYS A 557 9.34 -12.21 -13.08
CA LYS A 557 10.11 -13.44 -13.37
C LYS A 557 11.07 -13.23 -14.55
N ASP A 558 10.64 -12.57 -15.62
CA ASP A 558 11.49 -12.29 -16.80
C ASP A 558 12.76 -11.48 -16.49
N VAL A 559 12.75 -10.66 -15.44
CA VAL A 559 13.94 -9.94 -14.93
C VAL A 559 15.06 -10.91 -14.49
N LEU A 560 14.70 -12.12 -14.03
CA LEU A 560 15.60 -13.16 -13.54
C LEU A 560 15.79 -14.29 -14.57
N ASP A 561 14.79 -14.55 -15.40
CA ASP A 561 14.76 -15.70 -16.32
C ASP A 561 15.26 -15.41 -17.74
N LYS A 562 15.21 -14.16 -18.22
CA LYS A 562 15.59 -13.84 -19.61
C LYS A 562 17.08 -13.44 -19.73
N PRO A 563 17.77 -13.77 -20.85
CA PRO A 563 19.17 -13.37 -21.07
C PRO A 563 19.42 -11.86 -21.06
N PHE A 564 18.38 -11.04 -21.25
CA PHE A 564 18.41 -9.58 -21.19
C PHE A 564 17.87 -9.00 -19.86
N GLY A 565 17.34 -9.83 -18.97
CA GLY A 565 16.77 -9.42 -17.68
C GLY A 565 17.85 -8.87 -16.74
N THR A 566 17.57 -7.77 -16.05
CA THR A 566 18.59 -7.06 -15.27
C THR A 566 19.01 -7.77 -13.98
N GLY A 567 18.27 -8.79 -13.54
CA GLY A 567 18.57 -9.60 -12.35
C GLY A 567 18.99 -11.04 -12.66
N LYS A 568 19.25 -11.40 -13.93
CA LYS A 568 19.48 -12.79 -14.35
C LYS A 568 20.59 -13.54 -13.59
N ASN A 569 21.65 -12.83 -13.17
CA ASN A 569 22.77 -13.41 -12.44
C ASN A 569 22.41 -13.79 -10.97
N VAL A 570 21.28 -13.29 -10.44
CA VAL A 570 20.85 -13.48 -9.05
C VAL A 570 19.55 -14.28 -8.91
N LYS A 571 19.15 -15.00 -9.97
CA LYS A 571 18.07 -15.99 -9.96
C LYS A 571 18.29 -17.05 -8.86
N LEU A 572 17.23 -17.47 -8.17
CA LEU A 572 17.31 -18.52 -7.14
C LEU A 572 17.59 -19.91 -7.74
N SER A 573 18.26 -20.75 -6.97
CA SER A 573 18.83 -22.02 -7.44
C SER A 573 17.81 -23.16 -7.52
N ARG A 574 16.74 -23.10 -6.72
CA ARG A 574 15.70 -24.17 -6.61
C ARG A 574 14.25 -23.67 -6.65
N HIS A 575 14.03 -22.36 -6.61
CA HIS A 575 12.70 -21.76 -6.44
C HIS A 575 12.34 -20.77 -7.54
N ILE A 576 11.07 -20.78 -7.95
CA ILE A 576 10.51 -19.72 -8.79
C ILE A 576 10.42 -18.44 -7.94
N ALA A 577 10.93 -17.34 -8.50
CA ALA A 577 10.97 -16.05 -7.86
C ALA A 577 10.76 -14.93 -8.89
N ALA A 578 10.24 -13.81 -8.40
CA ALA A 578 10.11 -12.57 -9.15
C ALA A 578 10.93 -11.47 -8.45
N GLY A 579 11.50 -10.51 -9.19
CA GLY A 579 12.26 -9.45 -8.55
C GLY A 579 12.73 -8.34 -9.46
N LYS A 580 13.24 -7.26 -8.87
CA LYS A 580 13.67 -6.06 -9.58
C LYS A 580 14.94 -5.45 -8.98
N THR A 581 15.87 -5.10 -9.86
CA THR A 581 17.04 -4.27 -9.55
C THR A 581 16.69 -2.78 -9.51
N GLY A 582 17.27 -2.05 -8.56
CA GLY A 582 17.36 -0.60 -8.54
C GLY A 582 18.81 -0.14 -8.41
N THR A 583 19.12 1.01 -9.01
CA THR A 583 20.42 1.70 -8.90
C THR A 583 20.15 3.18 -9.14
N THR A 584 20.82 4.05 -8.38
CA THR A 584 20.70 5.52 -8.49
C THR A 584 21.86 6.12 -9.28
N ASP A 585 21.71 7.36 -9.75
CA ASP A 585 22.73 8.02 -10.59
C ASP A 585 24.04 8.20 -9.83
N GLY A 586 25.14 7.77 -10.47
CA GLY A 586 26.47 7.68 -9.84
C GLY A 586 26.68 6.46 -8.94
N SER A 587 25.77 5.47 -8.94
CA SER A 587 25.87 4.26 -8.11
C SER A 587 26.00 4.56 -6.61
N LYS A 588 25.13 5.45 -6.09
CA LYS A 588 25.11 5.83 -4.66
C LYS A 588 24.30 4.86 -3.80
N ASP A 589 23.25 4.30 -4.39
CA ASP A 589 22.36 3.31 -3.79
C ASP A 589 22.16 2.14 -4.77
N GLY A 590 22.37 0.93 -4.29
CA GLY A 590 22.01 -0.31 -4.96
C GLY A 590 20.85 -0.97 -4.24
N TRP A 591 19.85 -1.42 -5.01
CA TRP A 591 18.65 -2.06 -4.49
C TRP A 591 18.37 -3.38 -5.19
N PHE A 592 17.90 -4.37 -4.42
CA PHE A 592 17.22 -5.54 -4.97
C PHE A 592 15.96 -5.83 -4.16
N CYS A 593 14.81 -5.85 -4.82
CA CYS A 593 13.52 -6.19 -4.22
C CYS A 593 13.01 -7.46 -4.92
N GLY A 594 12.94 -8.58 -4.22
CA GLY A 594 12.60 -9.87 -4.83
C GLY A 594 11.87 -10.81 -3.87
N TYR A 595 11.04 -11.67 -4.43
CA TYR A 595 10.04 -12.43 -3.70
C TYR A 595 9.71 -13.78 -4.34
N THR A 596 9.19 -14.67 -3.52
CA THR A 596 8.61 -15.98 -3.88
C THR A 596 7.15 -16.02 -3.41
N PRO A 597 6.40 -17.11 -3.67
CA PRO A 597 5.09 -17.33 -3.05
C PRO A 597 5.10 -17.54 -1.52
N TYR A 598 6.26 -17.42 -0.85
CA TYR A 598 6.44 -17.55 0.60
C TYR A 598 6.94 -16.24 1.24
N TYR A 599 8.02 -15.66 0.72
CA TYR A 599 8.69 -14.52 1.34
C TYR A 599 9.00 -13.43 0.32
N THR A 600 8.90 -12.17 0.76
CA THR A 600 9.43 -11.00 0.05
C THR A 600 10.62 -10.46 0.83
N THR A 601 11.72 -10.17 0.14
CA THR A 601 12.89 -9.52 0.74
C THR A 601 13.35 -8.34 -0.11
N ALA A 602 13.53 -7.19 0.54
CA ALA A 602 14.19 -6.01 -0.03
C ALA A 602 15.56 -5.82 0.64
N ILE A 603 16.60 -5.65 -0.18
CA ILE A 603 17.97 -5.32 0.24
C ILE A 603 18.35 -3.96 -0.36
N TRP A 604 18.88 -3.07 0.49
CA TRP A 604 19.59 -1.85 0.11
C TRP A 604 21.06 -1.96 0.48
N VAL A 605 21.92 -1.39 -0.36
CA VAL A 605 23.35 -1.14 -0.10
C VAL A 605 23.66 0.29 -0.52
N GLY A 606 24.40 1.03 0.30
CA GLY A 606 24.75 2.44 0.04
C GLY A 606 25.52 3.05 1.20
N ALA A 607 25.73 4.36 1.19
CA ALA A 607 26.42 5.10 2.26
C ALA A 607 25.48 6.05 3.00
N ASP A 608 25.78 6.37 4.27
CA ASP A 608 24.91 7.25 5.06
C ASP A 608 24.85 8.68 4.51
N THR A 609 26.00 9.22 4.07
CA THR A 609 26.07 10.38 3.18
C THR A 609 26.08 9.86 1.72
N PRO A 610 25.15 10.26 0.83
CA PRO A 610 25.09 9.73 -0.53
C PRO A 610 26.33 10.03 -1.39
N GLN A 611 27.21 9.04 -1.54
CA GLN A 611 28.44 9.10 -2.34
C GLN A 611 28.50 7.94 -3.34
N SER A 612 29.22 8.11 -4.44
CA SER A 612 29.36 7.09 -5.49
C SER A 612 30.16 5.87 -4.99
N ILE A 613 29.65 4.65 -5.20
CA ILE A 613 30.30 3.40 -4.77
C ILE A 613 30.66 2.56 -5.99
N GLY A 614 31.95 2.23 -6.11
CA GLY A 614 32.49 1.45 -7.23
C GLY A 614 31.85 0.06 -7.35
N GLY A 615 31.37 -0.30 -8.54
CA GLY A 615 30.75 -1.60 -8.81
C GLY A 615 29.37 -1.82 -8.18
N LEU A 616 28.77 -0.81 -7.54
CA LEU A 616 27.44 -0.93 -6.94
C LEU A 616 26.34 -0.83 -8.00
N TYR A 617 25.66 -1.96 -8.21
CA TYR A 617 24.49 -2.09 -9.05
C TYR A 617 23.46 -3.01 -8.37
N GLY A 618 22.19 -2.92 -8.75
CA GLY A 618 21.13 -3.71 -8.12
C GLY A 618 21.30 -5.23 -8.21
N ALA A 619 22.09 -5.74 -9.17
CA ALA A 619 22.40 -7.17 -9.32
C ALA A 619 23.82 -7.56 -8.86
N THR A 620 24.63 -6.64 -8.32
CA THR A 620 25.89 -6.99 -7.64
C THR A 620 25.58 -7.23 -6.16
N TYR A 621 26.11 -6.43 -5.24
CA TYR A 621 26.02 -6.65 -3.79
C TYR A 621 24.59 -6.88 -3.27
N PRO A 622 23.59 -5.99 -3.46
CA PRO A 622 22.24 -6.20 -2.92
C PRO A 622 21.54 -7.44 -3.50
N GLY A 623 21.72 -7.71 -4.80
CA GLY A 623 21.15 -8.91 -5.45
C GLY A 623 21.81 -10.21 -5.01
N GLN A 624 23.13 -10.22 -4.83
CA GLN A 624 23.85 -11.41 -4.35
C GLN A 624 23.57 -11.70 -2.87
N ILE A 625 23.46 -10.65 -2.04
CA ILE A 625 23.00 -10.76 -0.64
C ILE A 625 21.59 -11.36 -0.61
N TRP A 626 20.67 -10.84 -1.44
CA TRP A 626 19.31 -11.38 -1.57
C TRP A 626 19.32 -12.86 -1.99
N LYS A 627 20.04 -13.24 -3.04
CA LYS A 627 20.13 -14.62 -3.52
C LYS A 627 20.68 -15.57 -2.43
N ASN A 628 21.82 -15.20 -1.84
CA ASN A 628 22.50 -16.00 -0.81
C ASN A 628 21.68 -16.16 0.47
N TYR A 629 20.84 -15.17 0.79
CA TYR A 629 19.87 -15.24 1.87
C TYR A 629 18.67 -16.13 1.50
N MET A 630 18.03 -15.86 0.37
CA MET A 630 16.76 -16.49 -0.04
C MET A 630 16.92 -17.97 -0.41
N ASP A 631 17.99 -18.38 -1.09
CA ASP A 631 18.26 -19.80 -1.36
C ASP A 631 18.36 -20.63 -0.06
N LYS A 632 18.96 -20.06 0.99
CA LYS A 632 19.09 -20.70 2.32
C LYS A 632 17.79 -20.64 3.11
N LEU A 633 17.03 -19.53 3.01
CA LEU A 633 15.71 -19.40 3.65
C LEU A 633 14.70 -20.41 3.11
N HIS A 634 14.83 -20.79 1.83
CA HIS A 634 13.92 -21.72 1.15
C HIS A 634 14.43 -23.18 1.09
N GLU A 635 15.59 -23.50 1.67
CA GLU A 635 16.27 -24.79 1.51
C GLU A 635 15.38 -26.02 1.83
N SER A 636 14.48 -25.87 2.80
CA SER A 636 13.51 -26.87 3.27
C SER A 636 12.08 -26.70 2.72
N LEU A 637 11.83 -25.71 1.86
CA LEU A 637 10.51 -25.45 1.29
C LEU A 637 10.33 -26.17 -0.07
N PRO A 638 9.11 -26.56 -0.45
CA PRO A 638 8.85 -27.07 -1.79
C PRO A 638 8.87 -25.92 -2.82
N ASN A 639 9.32 -26.21 -4.05
CA ASN A 639 9.24 -25.25 -5.15
C ASN A 639 7.77 -25.01 -5.54
N LYS A 640 7.42 -23.75 -5.83
CA LYS A 640 6.05 -23.27 -6.02
C LYS A 640 6.06 -22.00 -6.89
N ASP A 641 5.18 -21.91 -7.89
CA ASP A 641 4.92 -20.67 -8.64
C ASP A 641 3.76 -19.87 -8.00
N PHE A 642 3.58 -18.63 -8.43
CA PHE A 642 2.50 -17.75 -8.02
C PHE A 642 1.15 -18.25 -8.55
N THR A 643 0.11 -18.17 -7.72
CA THR A 643 -1.22 -18.67 -8.09
C THR A 643 -1.92 -17.72 -9.07
N ARG A 644 -1.98 -18.09 -10.35
CA ARG A 644 -2.69 -17.33 -11.39
C ARG A 644 -4.19 -17.18 -11.07
N PRO A 645 -4.73 -15.95 -10.98
CA PRO A 645 -6.18 -15.74 -10.91
C PRO A 645 -6.87 -16.27 -12.18
N LYS A 646 -8.01 -16.95 -12.05
CA LYS A 646 -8.79 -17.48 -13.20
C LYS A 646 -9.19 -16.40 -14.23
N THR A 647 -9.26 -15.16 -13.79
CA THR A 647 -9.58 -13.94 -14.53
C THR A 647 -8.38 -13.29 -15.25
N VAL A 648 -7.15 -13.81 -15.06
CA VAL A 648 -6.04 -13.53 -15.97
C VAL A 648 -6.15 -14.47 -17.16
N VAL A 649 -6.45 -13.95 -18.34
CA VAL A 649 -6.68 -14.74 -19.57
C VAL A 649 -5.47 -14.65 -20.51
N ASN A 650 -5.29 -15.66 -21.36
CA ASN A 650 -4.36 -15.59 -22.50
C ASN A 650 -5.10 -14.97 -23.69
N LYS A 651 -4.44 -14.10 -24.45
CA LYS A 651 -4.87 -13.67 -25.80
C LYS A 651 -3.66 -13.65 -26.73
N TYR A 652 -3.87 -13.89 -28.01
CA TYR A 652 -2.84 -13.64 -29.03
C TYR A 652 -2.70 -12.14 -29.29
N ILE A 653 -1.48 -11.70 -29.62
CA ILE A 653 -1.18 -10.31 -29.94
C ILE A 653 -0.45 -10.16 -31.27
N ASN A 654 -0.71 -9.06 -31.96
CA ASN A 654 0.05 -8.66 -33.13
C ASN A 654 1.44 -8.15 -32.68
N PRO A 655 2.56 -8.76 -33.13
CA PRO A 655 3.88 -8.43 -32.57
C PRO A 655 4.37 -7.00 -32.83
N GLY A 656 3.85 -6.31 -33.85
CA GLY A 656 4.29 -4.97 -34.25
C GLY A 656 3.66 -3.81 -33.48
N ASP A 657 2.43 -3.96 -32.98
CA ASP A 657 1.67 -2.90 -32.29
C ASP A 657 1.16 -3.32 -30.89
N GLY A 658 1.27 -4.59 -30.53
CA GLY A 658 0.81 -5.13 -29.24
C GLY A 658 -0.71 -5.27 -29.11
N SER A 659 -1.46 -5.06 -30.19
CA SER A 659 -2.93 -5.18 -30.22
C SER A 659 -3.38 -6.63 -30.12
N ILE A 660 -4.59 -6.88 -29.61
CA ILE A 660 -5.15 -8.23 -29.51
C ILE A 660 -5.51 -8.73 -30.91
N ALA A 661 -5.02 -9.91 -31.26
CA ALA A 661 -5.29 -10.57 -32.53
C ALA A 661 -6.46 -11.57 -32.41
N ASN A 662 -7.28 -11.64 -33.46
CA ASN A 662 -8.41 -12.60 -33.55
C ASN A 662 -7.97 -14.01 -33.97
N TYR A 663 -6.69 -14.20 -34.31
CA TYR A 663 -6.09 -15.46 -34.76
C TYR A 663 -4.75 -15.70 -34.07
N ASN A 664 -4.25 -16.94 -34.15
CA ASN A 664 -2.97 -17.32 -33.55
C ASN A 664 -1.80 -16.69 -34.34
N THR A 665 -1.13 -15.70 -33.74
CA THR A 665 0.07 -15.03 -34.25
C THR A 665 1.38 -15.68 -33.80
N GLY A 666 1.31 -16.79 -33.05
CA GLY A 666 2.44 -17.39 -32.33
C GLY A 666 2.81 -16.67 -31.04
N VAL A 667 2.37 -15.42 -30.83
CA VAL A 667 2.69 -14.62 -29.62
C VAL A 667 1.44 -14.49 -28.74
N SER A 668 1.44 -15.16 -27.61
CA SER A 668 0.40 -15.06 -26.57
C SER A 668 0.86 -14.17 -25.42
N GLU A 669 -0.05 -13.38 -24.87
CA GLU A 669 0.17 -12.50 -23.72
C GLU A 669 -0.97 -12.60 -22.68
N LEU A 670 -0.70 -12.16 -21.45
CA LEU A 670 -1.60 -12.15 -20.30
C LEU A 670 -2.41 -10.84 -20.22
N PHE A 671 -3.72 -10.97 -20.00
CA PHE A 671 -4.65 -9.84 -19.87
C PHE A 671 -5.54 -9.99 -18.62
N SER A 672 -5.87 -8.87 -17.96
CA SER A 672 -6.93 -8.80 -16.95
C SER A 672 -8.29 -8.79 -17.66
N GLN A 673 -9.11 -9.82 -17.49
CA GLN A 673 -10.46 -9.85 -18.05
C GLN A 673 -11.33 -8.68 -17.54
N PRO A 674 -11.35 -8.33 -16.23
CA PRO A 674 -12.03 -7.12 -15.73
C PRO A 674 -11.67 -5.81 -16.46
N ILE A 675 -10.43 -5.66 -16.91
CA ILE A 675 -9.98 -4.45 -17.64
C ILE A 675 -10.36 -4.52 -19.12
N LEU A 676 -10.35 -5.71 -19.75
CA LEU A 676 -10.93 -5.91 -21.07
C LEU A 676 -12.43 -5.54 -21.07
N ASP A 677 -13.18 -6.03 -20.09
CA ASP A 677 -14.61 -5.78 -19.93
C ASP A 677 -14.89 -4.27 -19.74
N ARG A 678 -14.11 -3.60 -18.87
CA ARG A 678 -14.17 -2.15 -18.62
C ARG A 678 -13.90 -1.33 -19.89
N ILE A 679 -12.91 -1.74 -20.70
CA ILE A 679 -12.56 -1.07 -21.96
C ILE A 679 -13.65 -1.28 -23.03
N GLU A 680 -14.25 -2.47 -23.11
CA GLU A 680 -15.42 -2.70 -23.96
C GLU A 680 -16.62 -1.86 -23.53
N GLU A 681 -16.91 -1.77 -22.23
CA GLU A 681 -18.02 -0.96 -21.71
C GLU A 681 -17.85 0.53 -22.08
N ILE A 682 -16.63 1.08 -21.93
CA ILE A 682 -16.30 2.45 -22.33
C ILE A 682 -16.48 2.65 -23.84
N LYS A 683 -16.06 1.68 -24.67
CA LYS A 683 -16.27 1.74 -26.14
C LYS A 683 -17.77 1.73 -26.49
N ARG A 684 -18.57 0.85 -25.86
CA ARG A 684 -20.02 0.76 -26.07
C ARG A 684 -20.73 2.07 -25.65
N LYS A 685 -20.36 2.65 -24.51
CA LYS A 685 -20.87 3.95 -24.03
C LYS A 685 -20.57 5.09 -25.01
N LYS A 686 -19.31 5.24 -25.45
CA LYS A 686 -18.92 6.26 -26.44
C LYS A 686 -19.62 6.09 -27.79
N ALA A 687 -19.83 4.85 -28.25
CA ALA A 687 -20.57 4.58 -29.48
C ALA A 687 -22.05 4.98 -29.37
N ALA A 688 -22.70 4.68 -28.24
CA ALA A 688 -24.09 5.07 -27.98
C ALA A 688 -24.26 6.60 -27.88
N GLU A 689 -23.30 7.29 -27.25
CA GLU A 689 -23.29 8.76 -27.16
C GLU A 689 -23.12 9.42 -28.54
N LEU A 690 -22.20 8.90 -29.37
CA LEU A 690 -22.00 9.37 -30.74
C LEU A 690 -23.24 9.14 -31.63
N GLU A 691 -23.89 7.98 -31.52
CA GLU A 691 -25.13 7.72 -32.26
C GLU A 691 -26.28 8.62 -31.77
N LYS A 692 -26.40 8.87 -30.46
CA LYS A 692 -27.38 9.83 -29.91
C LYS A 692 -27.17 11.24 -30.48
N ARG A 693 -25.91 11.68 -30.61
CA ARG A 693 -25.57 12.96 -31.24
C ARG A 693 -25.98 12.98 -32.72
N LYS A 694 -25.62 11.95 -33.50
CA LYS A 694 -26.01 11.82 -34.92
C LYS A 694 -27.52 11.73 -35.12
N GLU A 695 -28.26 11.20 -34.16
CA GLU A 695 -29.73 11.17 -34.18
C GLU A 695 -30.30 12.59 -34.00
N SER A 696 -29.81 13.37 -33.04
CA SER A 696 -30.19 14.78 -32.89
C SER A 696 -29.88 15.60 -34.15
N GLU A 697 -28.69 15.45 -34.72
CA GLU A 697 -28.25 16.16 -35.93
C GLU A 697 -29.16 15.83 -37.15
N ARG A 698 -29.59 14.57 -37.30
CA ARG A 698 -30.57 14.16 -38.33
C ARG A 698 -31.95 14.74 -38.08
N GLN A 699 -32.45 14.70 -36.84
CA GLN A 699 -33.76 15.25 -36.48
C GLN A 699 -33.82 16.77 -36.68
N GLU A 700 -32.75 17.49 -36.37
CA GLU A 700 -32.65 18.93 -36.60
C GLU A 700 -32.61 19.27 -38.10
N ASN A 701 -31.79 18.57 -38.89
CA ASN A 701 -31.74 18.79 -40.34
C ASN A 701 -33.09 18.51 -41.02
N ALA A 702 -33.75 17.40 -40.65
CA ALA A 702 -35.08 17.06 -41.14
C ALA A 702 -36.13 18.12 -40.76
N LYS A 703 -36.11 18.61 -39.53
CA LYS A 703 -36.98 19.69 -39.05
C LYS A 703 -36.71 21.01 -39.80
N LYS A 704 -35.44 21.34 -40.09
CA LYS A 704 -35.05 22.55 -40.83
C LYS A 704 -35.53 22.50 -42.28
N LEU A 705 -35.31 21.38 -42.97
CA LEU A 705 -35.77 21.17 -44.35
C LEU A 705 -37.30 21.19 -44.43
N LEU A 706 -37.98 20.52 -43.49
CA LEU A 706 -39.44 20.54 -43.40
C LEU A 706 -39.99 21.95 -43.15
N LEU A 707 -39.38 22.75 -42.27
CA LEU A 707 -39.80 24.15 -42.02
C LEU A 707 -39.59 25.07 -43.23
N ALA A 708 -38.72 24.70 -44.18
CA ALA A 708 -38.61 25.38 -45.47
C ALA A 708 -39.68 24.86 -46.45
N TYR A 709 -39.89 23.54 -46.52
CA TYR A 709 -40.89 22.93 -47.39
C TYR A 709 -42.34 23.31 -47.02
N GLU A 710 -42.65 23.43 -45.72
CA GLU A 710 -43.94 23.93 -45.21
C GLU A 710 -44.24 25.38 -45.67
N LYS A 711 -43.21 26.15 -46.00
CA LYS A 711 -43.29 27.53 -46.52
C LYS A 711 -43.14 27.62 -48.04
N ALA A 712 -42.93 26.50 -48.74
CA ALA A 712 -42.83 26.48 -50.19
C ALA A 712 -44.23 26.62 -50.82
N GLU A 713 -44.30 27.38 -51.91
CA GLU A 713 -45.50 27.63 -52.73
C GLU A 713 -45.05 27.73 -54.19
N TYR A 714 -45.72 27.04 -55.12
CA TYR A 714 -45.38 27.13 -56.54
C TYR A 714 -45.97 28.43 -57.11
N VAL A 715 -45.09 29.35 -57.52
CA VAL A 715 -45.47 30.68 -58.02
C VAL A 715 -45.08 30.88 -59.49
N SER A 716 -43.98 30.27 -59.93
CA SER A 716 -43.48 30.32 -61.30
C SER A 716 -42.97 28.96 -61.79
N LEU A 717 -42.70 28.84 -63.09
CA LEU A 717 -42.06 27.65 -63.65
C LEU A 717 -40.64 27.43 -63.09
N GLU A 718 -39.89 28.48 -62.74
CA GLU A 718 -38.57 28.30 -62.10
C GLU A 718 -38.70 27.66 -60.71
N SER A 719 -39.74 28.02 -59.95
CA SER A 719 -39.97 27.47 -58.60
C SER A 719 -40.25 25.95 -58.58
N LEU A 720 -40.58 25.36 -59.74
CA LEU A 720 -40.92 23.94 -59.86
C LEU A 720 -39.75 23.00 -59.51
N GLU A 721 -38.55 23.27 -60.01
CA GLU A 721 -37.39 22.40 -59.73
C GLU A 721 -36.97 22.50 -58.26
N ASP A 722 -36.77 23.71 -57.76
CA ASP A 722 -36.27 23.94 -56.40
C ASP A 722 -37.20 23.38 -55.32
N ILE A 723 -38.53 23.50 -55.50
CA ILE A 723 -39.50 22.96 -54.54
C ILE A 723 -39.56 21.44 -54.62
N ASN A 724 -39.47 20.84 -55.82
CA ASN A 724 -39.37 19.39 -55.98
C ASN A 724 -38.08 18.81 -55.35
N LYS A 725 -36.97 19.52 -55.49
CA LYS A 725 -35.66 19.20 -54.91
C LYS A 725 -35.68 19.33 -53.39
N LEU A 726 -36.32 20.38 -52.86
CA LEU A 726 -36.55 20.58 -51.42
C LEU A 726 -37.49 19.51 -50.84
N MET A 727 -38.53 19.10 -51.57
CA MET A 727 -39.44 18.02 -51.20
C MET A 727 -38.70 16.70 -51.00
N GLU A 728 -37.94 16.23 -52.00
CA GLU A 728 -37.18 14.98 -51.90
C GLU A 728 -36.05 15.07 -50.86
N ASN A 729 -35.34 16.19 -50.74
CA ASN A 729 -34.36 16.40 -49.68
C ASN A 729 -34.98 16.32 -48.28
N THR A 730 -36.19 16.87 -48.08
CA THR A 730 -36.94 16.80 -46.83
C THR A 730 -37.33 15.36 -46.51
N LYS A 731 -37.96 14.67 -47.47
CA LYS A 731 -38.38 13.26 -47.39
C LYS A 731 -37.21 12.33 -47.07
N ASN A 732 -36.08 12.50 -47.75
CA ASN A 732 -34.85 11.73 -47.50
C ASN A 732 -34.24 12.06 -46.13
N SER A 733 -34.25 13.32 -45.68
CA SER A 733 -33.75 13.64 -44.34
C SER A 733 -34.65 13.09 -43.22
N ILE A 734 -35.97 13.03 -43.43
CA ILE A 734 -36.91 12.41 -42.47
C ILE A 734 -36.74 10.89 -42.45
N SER A 735 -36.51 10.24 -43.61
CA SER A 735 -36.37 8.79 -43.68
C SER A 735 -35.19 8.25 -42.86
N LEU A 736 -34.12 9.04 -42.72
CA LEU A 736 -32.90 8.73 -41.97
C LEU A 736 -33.03 8.77 -40.44
N ILE A 737 -34.11 9.32 -39.89
CA ILE A 737 -34.39 9.38 -38.44
C ILE A 737 -34.64 7.96 -37.90
N LYS A 738 -34.01 7.60 -36.77
CA LYS A 738 -34.23 6.29 -36.11
C LYS A 738 -35.28 6.35 -34.99
N THR A 739 -35.52 7.50 -34.37
CA THR A 739 -36.57 7.63 -33.35
C THR A 739 -37.96 7.63 -34.00
N THR A 740 -38.68 6.50 -33.87
CA THR A 740 -39.99 6.24 -34.47
C THR A 740 -40.98 7.40 -34.30
N ASP A 741 -41.23 7.84 -33.06
CA ASP A 741 -42.25 8.85 -32.75
C ASP A 741 -41.94 10.19 -33.43
N LYS A 742 -40.66 10.58 -33.43
CA LYS A 742 -40.18 11.82 -34.05
C LYS A 742 -40.25 11.74 -35.57
N LYS A 743 -39.90 10.59 -36.16
CA LYS A 743 -40.06 10.33 -37.59
C LYS A 743 -41.53 10.44 -37.99
N GLN A 744 -42.43 9.74 -37.30
CA GLN A 744 -43.88 9.78 -37.57
C GLN A 744 -44.50 11.18 -37.37
N GLU A 745 -43.99 12.01 -36.46
CA GLU A 745 -44.40 13.43 -36.35
C GLU A 745 -44.05 14.22 -37.61
N LEU A 746 -42.81 14.11 -38.09
CA LEU A 746 -42.35 14.86 -39.27
C LEU A 746 -42.94 14.30 -40.57
N GLU A 747 -43.12 12.98 -40.69
CA GLU A 747 -43.82 12.34 -41.83
C GLU A 747 -45.27 12.81 -41.97
N ARG A 748 -46.02 12.90 -40.85
CA ARG A 748 -47.40 13.43 -40.87
C ARG A 748 -47.46 14.88 -41.36
N ARG A 749 -46.51 15.72 -40.94
CA ARG A 749 -46.41 17.13 -41.37
C ARG A 749 -46.01 17.26 -42.83
N PHE A 750 -44.99 16.50 -43.26
CA PHE A 750 -44.55 16.43 -44.65
C PHE A 750 -45.69 16.01 -45.58
N ASN A 751 -46.39 14.91 -45.24
CA ASN A 751 -47.52 14.42 -46.02
C ASN A 751 -48.67 15.43 -46.08
N LYS A 752 -48.92 16.20 -45.02
CA LYS A 752 -49.91 17.30 -45.05
C LYS A 752 -49.53 18.36 -46.11
N LYS A 753 -48.30 18.89 -46.06
CA LYS A 753 -47.85 19.92 -47.03
C LYS A 753 -47.78 19.38 -48.45
N TYR A 754 -47.41 18.10 -48.63
CA TYR A 754 -47.42 17.45 -49.94
C TYR A 754 -48.82 17.42 -50.57
N GLN A 755 -49.86 17.08 -49.79
CA GLN A 755 -51.25 17.10 -50.28
C GLN A 755 -51.76 18.53 -50.54
N GLU A 756 -51.36 19.50 -49.70
CA GLU A 756 -51.65 20.93 -49.88
C GLU A 756 -51.07 21.48 -51.20
N LEU A 757 -49.84 21.09 -51.55
CA LEU A 757 -49.15 21.52 -52.77
C LEU A 757 -49.48 20.70 -54.03
N LEU A 758 -50.19 19.58 -53.90
CA LEU A 758 -50.40 18.64 -55.02
C LEU A 758 -51.14 19.25 -56.23
N PRO A 759 -52.20 20.08 -56.08
CA PRO A 759 -52.90 20.66 -57.23
C PRO A 759 -52.05 21.67 -58.00
N ASP A 760 -51.38 22.59 -57.30
CA ASP A 760 -50.48 23.55 -57.96
C ASP A 760 -49.26 22.85 -58.56
N LYS A 761 -48.71 21.82 -57.91
CA LYS A 761 -47.65 20.98 -58.50
C LYS A 761 -48.08 20.45 -59.87
N GLN A 762 -49.24 19.80 -59.96
CA GLN A 762 -49.75 19.22 -61.22
C GLN A 762 -49.97 20.29 -62.29
N LYS A 763 -50.49 21.46 -61.91
CA LYS A 763 -50.67 22.63 -62.78
C LYS A 763 -49.34 23.16 -63.32
N TYR A 764 -48.33 23.37 -62.48
CA TYR A 764 -47.01 23.86 -62.93
C TYR A 764 -46.21 22.79 -63.70
N GLU A 765 -46.37 21.49 -63.39
CA GLU A 765 -45.82 20.40 -64.20
C GLU A 765 -46.49 20.32 -65.59
N ALA A 766 -47.80 20.54 -65.69
CA ALA A 766 -48.49 20.65 -66.97
C ALA A 766 -48.03 21.87 -67.78
N LEU A 767 -47.92 23.05 -67.15
CA LEU A 767 -47.40 24.27 -67.80
C LEU A 767 -45.93 24.12 -68.23
N PHE A 768 -45.10 23.42 -67.45
CA PHE A 768 -43.71 23.11 -67.83
C PHE A 768 -43.65 22.23 -69.07
N ASN A 769 -44.48 21.19 -69.14
CA ASN A 769 -44.56 20.31 -70.31
C ASN A 769 -45.11 21.02 -71.56
N ILE A 770 -46.07 21.94 -71.40
CA ILE A 770 -46.56 22.80 -72.49
C ILE A 770 -45.42 23.70 -73.00
N LYS A 771 -44.76 24.45 -72.10
CA LYS A 771 -43.64 25.31 -72.48
C LYS A 771 -42.52 24.51 -73.18
N LYS A 772 -42.19 23.31 -72.67
CA LYS A 772 -41.19 22.44 -73.31
C LYS A 772 -41.59 22.06 -74.75
N GLN A 773 -42.86 21.77 -75.01
CA GLN A 773 -43.36 21.51 -76.37
C GLN A 773 -43.39 22.76 -77.26
N GLU A 774 -43.58 23.95 -76.68
CA GLU A 774 -43.49 25.22 -77.38
C GLU A 774 -42.04 25.57 -77.74
N ASP A 775 -41.10 25.41 -76.80
CA ASP A 775 -39.66 25.58 -77.02
C ASP A 775 -39.13 24.55 -78.06
N GLU A 776 -39.59 23.29 -78.01
CA GLU A 776 -39.27 22.26 -79.01
C GLU A 776 -39.80 22.61 -80.41
N LYS A 777 -41.05 23.07 -80.52
CA LYS A 777 -41.64 23.53 -81.80
C LYS A 777 -40.97 24.81 -82.31
N ALA A 778 -40.56 25.71 -81.43
CA ALA A 778 -39.82 26.90 -81.80
C ALA A 778 -38.46 26.53 -82.40
N ALA A 779 -37.72 25.62 -81.76
CA ALA A 779 -36.45 25.10 -82.28
C ALA A 779 -36.62 24.34 -83.61
N GLU A 780 -37.70 23.57 -83.77
CA GLU A 780 -38.02 22.91 -85.05
C GLU A 780 -38.39 23.92 -86.16
N THR A 781 -39.14 24.97 -85.82
CA THR A 781 -39.48 26.06 -86.76
C THR A 781 -38.26 26.87 -87.18
N GLU A 782 -37.35 27.15 -86.24
CA GLU A 782 -36.07 27.81 -86.48
C GLU A 782 -35.18 26.97 -87.42
N LYS A 783 -35.16 25.65 -87.21
CA LYS A 783 -34.44 24.70 -88.07
C LYS A 783 -35.07 24.59 -89.46
N ILE A 784 -36.40 24.62 -89.58
CA ILE A 784 -37.10 24.67 -90.88
C ILE A 784 -36.75 25.96 -91.64
N LYS A 785 -36.69 27.12 -90.96
CA LYS A 785 -36.21 28.38 -91.57
C LYS A 785 -34.78 28.23 -92.09
N GLN A 786 -33.85 27.73 -91.28
CA GLN A 786 -32.45 27.53 -91.69
C GLN A 786 -32.36 26.62 -92.93
N ASN A 787 -33.06 25.47 -92.92
CA ASN A 787 -33.15 24.58 -94.07
C ASN A 787 -33.73 25.27 -95.32
N SER A 788 -34.76 26.13 -95.19
CA SER A 788 -35.34 26.83 -96.34
C SER A 788 -34.36 27.84 -96.97
N ILE A 789 -33.56 28.54 -96.15
CA ILE A 789 -32.51 29.46 -96.63
C ILE A 789 -31.39 28.66 -97.32
N GLU A 790 -31.02 27.49 -96.80
CA GLU A 790 -30.04 26.60 -97.43
C GLU A 790 -30.53 26.10 -98.80
N ILE A 791 -31.81 25.68 -98.91
CA ILE A 791 -32.44 25.25 -100.17
C ILE A 791 -32.47 26.39 -101.19
N GLU A 792 -32.83 27.62 -100.79
CA GLU A 792 -32.90 28.76 -101.72
C GLU A 792 -31.50 29.18 -102.20
N ASN A 793 -30.50 29.17 -101.32
CA ASN A 793 -29.09 29.33 -101.72
C ASN A 793 -28.66 28.25 -102.72
N ARG A 794 -29.05 26.99 -102.49
CA ARG A 794 -28.75 25.85 -103.38
C ARG A 794 -29.44 25.97 -104.74
N LYS A 795 -30.65 26.52 -104.78
CA LYS A 795 -31.39 26.81 -106.02
C LYS A 795 -30.67 27.90 -106.84
N ASN A 796 -30.25 28.99 -106.18
CA ASN A 796 -29.49 30.06 -106.84
C ASN A 796 -28.13 29.57 -107.36
N GLU A 797 -27.45 28.68 -106.62
CA GLU A 797 -26.22 28.01 -107.07
C GLU A 797 -26.47 27.15 -108.34
N LEU A 798 -27.57 26.40 -108.39
CA LEU A 798 -27.95 25.59 -109.55
C LEU A 798 -28.40 26.42 -110.76
N GLU A 799 -29.10 27.54 -110.57
CA GLU A 799 -29.51 28.44 -111.65
C GLU A 799 -28.29 29.12 -112.29
N ASN A 800 -27.33 29.60 -111.49
CA ASN A 800 -26.04 30.09 -111.98
C ASN A 800 -25.28 29.00 -112.76
N ARG A 801 -25.21 27.77 -112.22
CA ARG A 801 -24.57 26.62 -112.88
C ARG A 801 -25.25 26.25 -114.21
N THR A 802 -26.56 26.42 -114.31
CA THR A 802 -27.34 26.17 -115.53
C THR A 802 -27.06 27.24 -116.59
N TYR A 803 -26.95 28.51 -116.17
CA TYR A 803 -26.56 29.62 -117.06
C TYR A 803 -25.13 29.44 -117.60
N GLU A 804 -24.17 29.03 -116.76
CA GLU A 804 -22.80 28.68 -117.19
C GLU A 804 -22.81 27.53 -118.23
N LEU A 805 -23.64 26.51 -118.03
CA LEU A 805 -23.77 25.39 -118.97
C LEU A 805 -24.39 25.83 -120.30
N GLN A 806 -25.41 26.68 -120.29
CA GLN A 806 -26.00 27.25 -121.52
C GLN A 806 -24.99 28.13 -122.28
N GLN A 807 -24.22 28.98 -121.59
CA GLN A 807 -23.15 29.75 -122.21
C GLN A 807 -22.05 28.85 -122.80
N ARG A 808 -21.76 27.71 -122.17
CA ARG A 808 -20.81 26.72 -122.68
C ARG A 808 -21.35 25.93 -123.87
N GLU A 809 -22.65 25.62 -123.88
CA GLU A 809 -23.36 24.97 -124.98
C GLU A 809 -23.45 25.90 -126.21
N GLU A 810 -23.74 27.20 -126.02
CA GLU A 810 -23.73 28.18 -127.10
C GLU A 810 -22.33 28.35 -127.70
N ASN A 811 -21.27 28.39 -126.88
CA ASN A 811 -19.89 28.43 -127.37
C ASN A 811 -19.49 27.15 -128.10
N LEU A 812 -19.86 25.96 -127.59
CA LEU A 812 -19.68 24.70 -128.31
C LEU A 812 -20.42 24.69 -129.65
N ARG A 813 -21.64 25.21 -129.69
CA ARG A 813 -22.44 25.33 -130.91
C ARG A 813 -21.82 26.30 -131.91
N ARG A 814 -21.29 27.45 -131.48
CA ARG A 814 -20.53 28.37 -132.34
C ARG A 814 -19.26 27.71 -132.89
N MET A 815 -18.50 27.00 -132.06
CA MET A 815 -17.35 26.20 -132.50
C MET A 815 -17.76 25.12 -133.52
N GLN A 816 -18.94 24.52 -133.35
CA GLN A 816 -19.47 23.49 -134.24
C GLN A 816 -19.99 24.07 -135.57
N GLU A 817 -20.61 25.25 -135.56
CA GLU A 817 -20.96 26.01 -136.77
C GLU A 817 -19.70 26.51 -137.51
N GLU A 818 -18.64 26.90 -136.79
CA GLU A 818 -17.34 27.23 -137.38
C GLU A 818 -16.63 25.97 -137.95
N LEU A 819 -16.80 24.82 -137.30
CA LEU A 819 -16.30 23.53 -137.77
C LEU A 819 -17.06 23.07 -139.02
N ASP A 820 -18.39 23.16 -139.05
CA ASP A 820 -19.23 22.86 -140.21
C ASP A 820 -18.99 23.83 -141.38
N GLY A 821 -18.64 25.10 -141.11
CA GLY A 821 -18.20 26.05 -142.14
C GLY A 821 -16.88 25.63 -142.78
N LYS A 822 -15.92 25.16 -141.96
CA LYS A 822 -14.65 24.56 -142.43
C LYS A 822 -14.91 23.22 -143.12
N LEU A 823 -15.86 22.42 -142.64
CA LEU A 823 -16.25 21.13 -143.23
C LEU A 823 -16.87 21.34 -144.61
N LYS A 824 -17.79 22.30 -144.79
CA LYS A 824 -18.34 22.64 -146.12
C LYS A 824 -17.28 23.14 -147.10
N SER A 825 -16.33 23.95 -146.62
CA SER A 825 -15.18 24.37 -147.43
C SER A 825 -14.29 23.17 -147.82
N ALA A 826 -14.09 22.23 -146.89
CA ALA A 826 -13.37 20.98 -147.15
C ALA A 826 -14.15 20.03 -148.08
N GLU A 827 -15.48 19.94 -147.98
CA GLU A 827 -16.35 19.13 -148.83
C GLU A 827 -16.51 19.69 -150.24
N GLU A 828 -16.42 21.01 -150.45
CA GLU A 828 -16.28 21.57 -151.81
C GLU A 828 -14.91 21.25 -152.41
N LEU A 829 -13.84 21.31 -151.61
CA LEU A 829 -12.51 20.83 -152.00
C LEU A 829 -12.50 19.31 -152.26
N GLN A 830 -13.24 18.53 -151.49
CA GLN A 830 -13.30 17.06 -151.61
C GLN A 830 -14.35 16.59 -152.63
N ARG A 831 -15.32 17.41 -153.03
CA ARG A 831 -16.10 17.20 -154.27
C ARG A 831 -15.28 17.48 -155.52
N LYS A 832 -14.21 18.28 -155.43
CA LYS A 832 -13.17 18.35 -156.47
C LYS A 832 -12.14 17.22 -156.36
N ASN A 833 -11.81 16.78 -155.15
CA ASN A 833 -10.71 15.83 -154.88
C ASN A 833 -11.13 14.37 -154.55
N ASN A 834 -12.41 13.98 -154.60
CA ASN A 834 -12.81 12.56 -154.51
C ASN A 834 -12.43 11.73 -155.75
N ILE A 835 -11.58 12.28 -156.60
CA ILE A 835 -10.61 11.53 -157.40
C ILE A 835 -9.45 11.09 -156.45
N LYS A 836 -9.70 10.02 -155.64
CA LYS A 836 -8.76 9.12 -154.87
C LYS A 836 -8.77 9.17 -153.31
N ASN A 837 -9.02 8.00 -152.69
CA ASN A 837 -8.25 7.30 -151.61
C ASN A 837 -8.14 7.89 -150.15
N THR A 838 -7.82 7.18 -149.04
CA THR A 838 -8.31 5.92 -148.37
C THR A 838 -7.62 5.67 -146.98
N THR A 839 -8.38 5.18 -145.94
CA THR A 839 -8.07 4.26 -144.77
C THR A 839 -7.10 4.55 -143.55
N GLU A 840 -7.39 3.88 -142.38
CA GLU A 840 -6.57 3.53 -141.14
C GLU A 840 -6.14 4.58 -140.04
N ASP A 841 -5.74 4.30 -138.74
CA ASP A 841 -6.19 3.40 -137.61
C ASP A 841 -5.45 3.69 -136.20
N ALA A 842 -5.87 3.06 -135.05
CA ALA A 842 -5.17 2.78 -133.73
C ALA A 842 -4.92 3.92 -132.65
N ALA A 843 -4.57 3.78 -131.32
CA ALA A 843 -4.52 2.72 -130.24
C ALA A 843 -4.33 3.30 -128.75
N PRO A 844 -4.41 2.53 -127.60
CA PRO A 844 -4.55 3.03 -126.18
C PRO A 844 -3.61 2.44 -125.02
N LYS A 845 -3.59 2.99 -123.75
CA LYS A 845 -3.05 2.35 -122.45
C LYS A 845 -3.10 3.12 -121.05
N GLU A 846 -3.30 2.38 -119.90
CA GLU A 846 -2.74 2.43 -118.46
C GLU A 846 -2.64 3.74 -117.55
N LYS A 847 -2.35 3.83 -116.19
CA LYS A 847 -2.03 2.95 -114.97
C LYS A 847 -2.07 3.60 -113.50
N GLU A 848 -2.18 2.77 -112.43
CA GLU A 848 -1.56 2.75 -111.02
C GLU A 848 -1.95 3.60 -109.72
N LYS A 849 -1.10 3.66 -108.64
CA LYS A 849 -1.40 3.25 -107.19
C LYS A 849 -0.49 3.89 -106.04
N GLU A 850 -0.75 3.71 -104.70
CA GLU A 850 0.18 3.66 -103.48
C GLU A 850 -0.36 4.17 -102.07
N LYS A 851 0.45 4.28 -100.95
CA LYS A 851 -0.01 3.99 -99.53
C LYS A 851 0.26 4.89 -98.22
N PRO A 852 1.31 4.78 -97.31
CA PRO A 852 1.11 4.73 -95.80
C PRO A 852 2.05 5.52 -94.78
N ASN A 853 1.67 5.62 -93.45
CA ASN A 853 2.46 5.59 -92.15
C ASN A 853 2.07 6.56 -90.94
N ALA A 854 2.80 6.50 -89.79
CA ALA A 854 2.56 7.12 -88.44
C ALA A 854 3.90 7.70 -87.80
N GLU A 855 4.17 7.99 -86.49
CA GLU A 855 3.59 7.64 -85.16
C GLU A 855 4.18 8.47 -83.95
N SER A 856 3.52 8.46 -82.76
CA SER A 856 3.99 8.77 -81.36
C SER A 856 4.25 10.22 -80.85
N GLY A 857 4.11 10.46 -79.51
CA GLY A 857 4.85 11.50 -78.77
C GLY A 857 4.13 12.34 -77.67
N VAL A 858 4.53 12.14 -76.39
CA VAL A 858 4.24 12.94 -75.14
C VAL A 858 2.83 12.83 -74.54
#